data_AF-G9ABU2-F1
#
_entry.id   AF-G9ABU2-F1
#
_cell.length_a   1.000
_cell.length_b   1.000
_cell.length_c   1.000
_cell.angle_alpha   90.00
_cell.angle_beta   90.00
_cell.angle_gamma   90.00
#
_symmetry.space_group_name_H-M   'P 1'
#
loop_
_entity.id
_entity.type
_entity.pdbx_description
1 polymer ?
#
loop_
_entity_poly.entity_id
_entity_poly.type
_entity_poly.pdbx_seq_one_letter_code
_entity_poly.pdbx_strand_id
1 'polypeptide(L)'
;MTRFQRVIEILDGAVGGSNASVGFHGAFWRNLTRNDFVAKKVLGLQLITVGDGAGSNLVKALKGQPPFGADLLDAPPDATFSRMPSGLDPVPPSEIAFIETWINEGCLEDEIRIAAALKWRKTNAPTASSRTDDIWFIDPRVGWAVNSDGNIIKTEDGGGAWVVQHSAPGVYLRSVAFANANVGWVGTLTRNHRLYRTTNGGTNWDEVKPLPSNAPAAVCGLSVVNELVVYASGSNRPNDVPAMMKTTDGGATWSAWDMTAHASILIDTYFTDALHGWVVGGKAAEGTPTTRDKVKPVILETMDGGGTWINRLAGQEAQFPLGEWGWKIFFVNDRIGFVSLENFTAAAVAKTTDGGHTWSRVEVNDGQGNANLEGIGFLDERRGWVGGWGSSDFSKGYSSVTLDGGAKWTAANEIGKFINRFRFFGNPVSMGYASGDTVYKYSSDPLPIAAVSLVATQERAAELLPDRRIAAVGPSASITMRIPAGIKRLTLDVWDRFGVEVGRLLDEIRPRDGLRTFEWVGKDDLGSTLAAGDYIVRLTADDMTASSIVTLGKTPAVVRAQGRRAAVPTLSLVAPRAGRLTVAALMAVTSPKRDLQWLKDALQIAIQLELATIPPYLTAYWTIKDSTHDAKRSIKEIWREEMAHFGLACNLLVAIGGTPLLTDPAVIPKYPGPLPGGVRPGLIVPLRKLDKAQAKVFMEIEYPQDGPLALAAPTETFDSIGEFYAAILETFQELNPTLTLDRQLSSLGLFKIGTIAMVQEAIELINLQGEGSNVTPEDGPGDLAHYYRFGEIHNEKRFTQDPATGKWRYDPSAPVLLPDVWDMANIPAGGYLQADVPDLATWDLIHTLDQRYSSMLRFLEAAWLNGDASSLFSALDEMVEMGAAASELVTKPRSDGAGNYGPCFRYVP
;
A
#
# COMPACT_ATOMS: atom_id res chain seq x y z
N MET A 1 0.41 -30.95 -19.52
CA MET A 1 1.10 -31.47 -18.32
C MET A 1 0.13 -31.36 -17.15
N THR A 2 -0.05 -32.41 -16.35
CA THR A 2 -0.93 -32.38 -15.18
C THR A 2 -0.23 -31.77 -13.97
N ARG A 3 -1.01 -31.33 -12.97
CA ARG A 3 -0.41 -30.81 -11.71
C ARG A 3 0.43 -31.87 -10.99
N PHE A 4 -0.02 -33.13 -10.98
CA PHE A 4 0.79 -34.24 -10.47
C PHE A 4 2.12 -34.41 -11.22
N GLN A 5 2.13 -34.32 -12.56
CA GLN A 5 3.38 -34.34 -13.34
C GLN A 5 4.35 -33.23 -12.93
N ARG A 6 3.86 -32.02 -12.62
CA ARG A 6 4.72 -30.93 -12.12
C ARG A 6 5.30 -31.22 -10.73
N VAL A 7 4.55 -31.87 -9.84
CA VAL A 7 5.09 -32.33 -8.54
C VAL A 7 6.25 -33.31 -8.75
N ILE A 8 6.13 -34.23 -9.73
CA ILE A 8 7.24 -35.12 -10.11
C ILE A 8 8.43 -34.34 -10.67
N GLU A 9 8.23 -33.36 -11.55
CA GLU A 9 9.32 -32.50 -12.06
C GLU A 9 10.06 -31.75 -10.95
N ILE A 10 9.35 -31.22 -9.94
CA ILE A 10 9.95 -30.50 -8.81
C ILE A 10 10.82 -31.43 -7.98
N LEU A 11 10.31 -32.63 -7.64
CA LEU A 11 11.04 -33.62 -6.84
C LEU A 11 12.22 -34.24 -7.60
N ASP A 12 12.12 -34.39 -8.92
CA ASP A 12 13.26 -34.79 -9.76
C ASP A 12 14.28 -33.66 -9.91
N GLY A 13 13.84 -32.42 -10.12
CA GLY A 13 14.72 -31.24 -10.18
C GLY A 13 15.53 -31.06 -8.90
N ALA A 14 14.89 -31.24 -7.74
CA ALA A 14 15.51 -31.17 -6.42
C ALA A 14 16.70 -32.15 -6.22
N VAL A 15 16.73 -33.27 -6.96
CA VAL A 15 17.81 -34.27 -6.87
C VAL A 15 18.76 -34.25 -8.06
N GLY A 16 18.67 -33.27 -8.96
CA GLY A 16 19.50 -33.16 -10.16
C GLY A 16 18.97 -33.90 -11.39
N GLY A 17 17.70 -34.27 -11.41
CA GLY A 17 16.97 -34.81 -12.57
C GLY A 17 16.41 -36.22 -12.38
N SER A 18 15.54 -36.62 -13.31
CA SER A 18 14.81 -37.90 -13.28
C SER A 18 15.68 -39.17 -13.33
N ASN A 19 16.91 -39.03 -13.83
CA ASN A 19 17.92 -40.10 -13.86
C ASN A 19 18.91 -40.06 -12.70
N ALA A 20 18.83 -39.05 -11.81
CA ALA A 20 19.76 -38.92 -10.69
C ALA A 20 19.55 -40.03 -9.66
N SER A 21 20.66 -40.50 -9.08
CA SER A 21 20.65 -41.39 -7.92
C SER A 21 20.17 -40.62 -6.69
N VAL A 22 19.48 -41.30 -5.78
CA VAL A 22 18.89 -40.70 -4.57
C VAL A 22 19.21 -41.54 -3.34
N GLY A 23 19.16 -40.90 -2.17
CA GLY A 23 19.60 -41.48 -0.89
C GLY A 23 18.70 -42.58 -0.31
N PHE A 24 18.92 -42.83 0.98
CA PHE A 24 18.45 -44.00 1.75
C PHE A 24 16.98 -44.41 1.57
N HIS A 25 16.05 -43.48 1.35
CA HIS A 25 14.62 -43.77 1.17
C HIS A 25 14.20 -44.12 -0.27
N GLY A 26 15.10 -44.02 -1.25
CA GLY A 26 14.80 -44.24 -2.68
C GLY A 26 13.91 -43.16 -3.31
N ALA A 27 13.69 -43.25 -4.62
CA ALA A 27 12.90 -42.27 -5.38
C ALA A 27 11.39 -42.55 -5.24
N PHE A 28 10.84 -42.36 -4.03
CA PHE A 28 9.49 -42.80 -3.66
C PHE A 28 8.35 -42.17 -4.46
N TRP A 29 8.64 -41.15 -5.28
CA TRP A 29 7.71 -40.47 -6.18
C TRP A 29 7.72 -41.02 -7.62
N ARG A 30 8.80 -41.68 -8.06
CA ARG A 30 8.95 -42.16 -9.45
C ARG A 30 8.09 -43.41 -9.69
N ASN A 31 7.56 -43.53 -10.91
CA ASN A 31 6.78 -44.67 -11.40
C ASN A 31 5.50 -44.99 -10.58
N LEU A 32 4.88 -43.97 -9.99
CA LEU A 32 3.60 -44.07 -9.27
C LEU A 32 2.48 -43.33 -10.02
N THR A 33 1.22 -43.76 -9.84
CA THR A 33 0.08 -42.89 -10.16
C THR A 33 -0.09 -41.82 -9.08
N ARG A 34 -0.88 -40.77 -9.37
CA ARG A 34 -1.24 -39.75 -8.37
C ARG A 34 -1.81 -40.38 -7.10
N ASN A 35 -2.63 -41.42 -7.23
CA ASN A 35 -3.28 -42.07 -6.09
C ASN A 35 -2.28 -42.89 -5.26
N ASP A 36 -1.36 -43.61 -5.91
CA ASP A 36 -0.31 -44.36 -5.21
C ASP A 36 0.67 -43.43 -4.47
N PHE A 37 0.89 -42.22 -5.01
CA PHE A 37 1.73 -41.19 -4.39
C PHE A 37 1.03 -40.51 -3.18
N VAL A 38 -0.26 -40.19 -3.30
CA VAL A 38 -1.03 -39.62 -2.17
C VAL A 38 -1.26 -40.66 -1.05
N ALA A 39 -1.46 -41.93 -1.40
CA ALA A 39 -1.54 -43.02 -0.43
C ALA A 39 -0.17 -43.48 0.12
N LYS A 40 0.94 -42.87 -0.31
CA LYS A 40 2.30 -43.33 0.00
C LYS A 40 2.63 -43.15 1.48
N LYS A 41 3.30 -44.15 2.05
CA LYS A 41 4.05 -44.03 3.30
C LYS A 41 5.54 -44.17 3.05
N VAL A 42 6.33 -43.37 3.75
CA VAL A 42 7.80 -43.35 3.69
C VAL A 42 8.32 -43.42 5.12
N LEU A 43 9.18 -44.39 5.43
CA LEU A 43 9.64 -44.70 6.80
C LEU A 43 8.48 -44.89 7.81
N GLY A 44 7.32 -45.37 7.35
CA GLY A 44 6.10 -45.55 8.15
C GLY A 44 5.22 -44.31 8.30
N LEU A 45 5.76 -43.10 8.05
CA LEU A 45 5.01 -41.84 8.08
C LEU A 45 4.12 -41.70 6.84
N GLN A 46 2.94 -41.09 7.02
CA GLN A 46 2.04 -40.71 5.93
C GLN A 46 2.65 -39.53 5.14
N LEU A 47 2.84 -39.69 3.83
CA LEU A 47 3.56 -38.68 3.03
C LEU A 47 2.75 -37.38 2.83
N ILE A 48 1.47 -37.54 2.50
CA ILE A 48 0.53 -36.45 2.22
C ILE A 48 -0.72 -36.60 3.09
N THR A 49 -1.12 -35.51 3.73
CA THR A 49 -2.43 -35.30 4.35
C THR A 49 -3.26 -34.45 3.38
N VAL A 50 -4.29 -35.03 2.75
CA VAL A 50 -5.08 -34.33 1.73
C VAL A 50 -5.86 -33.17 2.37
N GLY A 51 -5.76 -31.97 1.78
CA GLY A 51 -6.33 -30.74 2.37
C GLY A 51 -5.41 -30.05 3.40
N ASP A 52 -4.31 -30.67 3.80
CA ASP A 52 -3.34 -30.13 4.76
C ASP A 52 -1.92 -30.20 4.17
N GLY A 53 -1.62 -29.24 3.29
CA GLY A 53 -0.31 -29.09 2.67
C GLY A 53 0.78 -28.70 3.66
N ALA A 54 0.48 -27.83 4.63
CA ALA A 54 1.46 -27.37 5.61
C ALA A 54 1.85 -28.48 6.62
N GLY A 55 0.89 -29.29 7.05
CA GLY A 55 1.09 -30.40 7.97
C GLY A 55 1.61 -31.68 7.30
N SER A 56 1.49 -31.82 5.97
CA SER A 56 2.00 -32.95 5.19
C SER A 56 3.51 -33.16 5.34
N ASN A 57 3.92 -34.40 5.61
CA ASN A 57 5.34 -34.74 5.82
C ASN A 57 6.22 -34.46 4.60
N LEU A 58 5.69 -34.54 3.37
CA LEU A 58 6.42 -34.10 2.17
C LEU A 58 6.84 -32.63 2.25
N VAL A 59 5.93 -31.74 2.62
CA VAL A 59 6.20 -30.29 2.69
C VAL A 59 7.09 -29.96 3.87
N LYS A 60 6.89 -30.61 5.03
CA LYS A 60 7.79 -30.49 6.19
C LYS A 60 9.22 -30.94 5.87
N ALA A 61 9.39 -32.04 5.14
CA ALA A 61 10.70 -32.49 4.68
C ALA A 61 11.37 -31.49 3.75
N LEU A 62 10.63 -30.89 2.80
CA LEU A 62 11.13 -29.85 1.90
C LEU A 62 11.48 -28.54 2.62
N LYS A 63 10.70 -28.16 3.65
CA LYS A 63 10.94 -26.96 4.48
C LYS A 63 11.97 -27.16 5.59
N GLY A 64 12.41 -28.40 5.86
CA GLY A 64 13.32 -28.72 6.98
C GLY A 64 12.68 -28.56 8.37
N GLN A 65 11.37 -28.86 8.49
CA GLN A 65 10.58 -28.71 9.71
C GLN A 65 10.35 -30.07 10.41
N PRO A 66 10.21 -30.12 11.76
CA PRO A 66 10.00 -31.35 12.52
C PRO A 66 8.93 -32.29 11.92
N PRO A 67 9.20 -33.61 11.82
CA PRO A 67 10.38 -34.33 12.33
C PRO A 67 11.63 -34.30 11.41
N PHE A 68 11.67 -33.41 10.41
CA PHE A 68 12.77 -33.27 9.46
C PHE A 68 13.67 -32.06 9.79
N GLY A 69 14.85 -31.98 9.16
CA GLY A 69 15.83 -30.89 9.34
C GLY A 69 17.04 -31.23 10.21
N ALA A 70 17.27 -32.51 10.56
CA ALA A 70 18.37 -32.95 11.43
C ALA A 70 19.79 -32.79 10.81
N ASP A 71 19.87 -32.40 9.54
CA ASP A 71 21.11 -32.06 8.80
C ASP A 71 21.28 -30.55 8.56
N LEU A 72 20.45 -29.71 9.19
CA LEU A 72 20.64 -28.25 9.24
C LEU A 72 21.68 -27.86 10.30
N LEU A 73 22.31 -26.70 10.11
CA LEU A 73 23.27 -26.13 11.07
C LEU A 73 22.60 -25.87 12.43
N ASP A 74 21.40 -25.28 12.39
CA ASP A 74 20.51 -25.05 13.52
C ASP A 74 19.34 -26.06 13.44
N ALA A 75 19.66 -27.34 13.65
CA ALA A 75 18.68 -28.43 13.58
C ALA A 75 17.51 -28.23 14.58
N PRO A 76 16.24 -28.36 14.16
CA PRO A 76 15.10 -28.25 15.06
C PRO A 76 15.16 -29.30 16.19
N PRO A 77 14.75 -28.99 17.44
CA PRO A 77 14.91 -29.90 18.58
C PRO A 77 14.31 -31.30 18.40
N ASP A 78 13.17 -31.39 17.72
CA ASP A 78 12.44 -32.63 17.44
C ASP A 78 12.75 -33.22 16.05
N ALA A 79 13.78 -32.74 15.35
CA ALA A 79 14.19 -33.27 14.07
C ALA A 79 14.93 -34.60 14.22
N THR A 80 14.35 -35.67 13.68
CA THR A 80 14.90 -37.04 13.69
C THR A 80 15.32 -37.53 12.30
N PHE A 81 14.98 -36.78 11.25
CA PHE A 81 15.32 -37.06 9.86
C PHE A 81 15.99 -35.85 9.20
N SER A 82 16.84 -36.08 8.20
CA SER A 82 17.34 -35.01 7.32
C SER A 82 16.22 -34.34 6.54
N ARG A 83 16.43 -33.10 6.08
CA ARG A 83 15.57 -32.43 5.10
C ARG A 83 15.61 -33.13 3.74
N MET A 84 14.66 -32.80 2.87
CA MET A 84 14.66 -33.21 1.46
C MET A 84 14.89 -31.99 0.56
N PRO A 85 15.81 -32.05 -0.43
CA PRO A 85 16.89 -33.03 -0.56
C PRO A 85 17.97 -32.79 0.52
N SER A 86 18.52 -33.86 1.10
CA SER A 86 19.67 -33.74 2.00
C SER A 86 20.97 -33.58 1.21
N GLY A 87 21.88 -32.73 1.68
CA GLY A 87 23.18 -32.49 1.02
C GLY A 87 23.15 -31.76 -0.32
N LEU A 88 21.99 -31.28 -0.78
CA LEU A 88 21.81 -30.46 -2.00
C LEU A 88 21.11 -29.14 -1.67
N ASP A 89 21.04 -28.23 -2.64
CA ASP A 89 20.35 -26.95 -2.50
C ASP A 89 18.87 -27.14 -2.07
N PRO A 90 18.31 -26.27 -1.20
CA PRO A 90 16.90 -26.31 -0.86
C PRO A 90 16.00 -26.14 -2.09
N VAL A 91 14.83 -26.78 -2.09
CA VAL A 91 13.81 -26.53 -3.12
C VAL A 91 13.30 -25.09 -2.99
N PRO A 92 13.19 -24.31 -4.09
CA PRO A 92 12.76 -22.92 -4.01
C PRO A 92 11.40 -22.77 -3.32
N PRO A 93 11.19 -21.76 -2.44
CA PRO A 93 9.93 -21.61 -1.71
C PRO A 93 8.68 -21.55 -2.59
N SER A 94 8.78 -21.02 -3.81
CA SER A 94 7.71 -20.99 -4.82
C SER A 94 7.30 -22.39 -5.33
N GLU A 95 8.25 -23.31 -5.46
CA GLU A 95 7.98 -24.69 -5.89
C GLU A 95 7.41 -25.52 -4.72
N ILE A 96 7.86 -25.26 -3.49
CA ILE A 96 7.24 -25.81 -2.27
C ILE A 96 5.78 -25.33 -2.15
N ALA A 97 5.55 -24.03 -2.34
CA ALA A 97 4.20 -23.44 -2.32
C ALA A 97 3.27 -24.02 -3.41
N PHE A 98 3.81 -24.40 -4.58
CA PHE A 98 3.03 -25.13 -5.60
C PHE A 98 2.57 -26.51 -5.10
N ILE A 99 3.47 -27.28 -4.45
CA ILE A 99 3.13 -28.60 -3.88
C ILE A 99 2.11 -28.45 -2.74
N GLU A 100 2.29 -27.45 -1.87
CA GLU A 100 1.41 -27.15 -0.75
C GLU A 100 0.01 -26.74 -1.23
N THR A 101 -0.08 -25.84 -2.21
CA THR A 101 -1.35 -25.44 -2.85
C THR A 101 -2.04 -26.63 -3.53
N TRP A 102 -1.27 -27.48 -4.24
CA TRP A 102 -1.80 -28.70 -4.84
C TRP A 102 -2.42 -29.63 -3.80
N ILE A 103 -1.75 -29.87 -2.66
CA ILE A 103 -2.29 -30.72 -1.58
C ILE A 103 -3.55 -30.10 -0.95
N ASN A 104 -3.56 -28.79 -0.72
CA ASN A 104 -4.70 -28.05 -0.16
C ASN A 104 -5.95 -28.16 -1.06
N GLU A 105 -5.78 -28.06 -2.38
CA GLU A 105 -6.85 -28.24 -3.37
C GLU A 105 -7.30 -29.71 -3.56
N GLY A 106 -6.90 -30.64 -2.67
CA GLY A 106 -7.25 -32.05 -2.78
C GLY A 106 -6.35 -32.84 -3.75
N CYS A 107 -5.17 -32.32 -4.07
CA CYS A 107 -4.15 -32.90 -4.95
C CYS A 107 -4.69 -33.40 -6.31
N LEU A 108 -5.44 -32.54 -7.00
CA LEU A 108 -6.12 -32.83 -8.26
C LEU A 108 -5.18 -33.30 -9.39
N GLU A 109 -5.69 -34.17 -10.27
CA GLU A 109 -4.97 -34.70 -11.44
C GLU A 109 -5.42 -34.04 -12.77
N ASP A 110 -5.88 -32.80 -12.67
CA ASP A 110 -6.19 -31.96 -13.82
C ASP A 110 -4.93 -31.53 -14.58
N GLU A 111 -5.11 -31.13 -15.84
CA GLU A 111 -4.08 -30.37 -16.55
C GLU A 111 -3.75 -29.09 -15.78
N ILE A 112 -2.47 -28.71 -15.75
CA ILE A 112 -2.09 -27.36 -15.39
C ILE A 112 -2.81 -26.45 -16.38
N ARG A 113 -3.82 -25.72 -15.91
CA ARG A 113 -4.40 -24.60 -16.65
C ARG A 113 -3.26 -23.64 -16.92
N ILE A 114 -2.75 -23.65 -18.15
CA ILE A 114 -1.79 -22.65 -18.61
C ILE A 114 -2.57 -21.34 -18.67
N ALA A 115 -2.55 -20.60 -17.55
CA ALA A 115 -2.96 -19.20 -17.51
C ALA A 115 -2.24 -18.51 -18.67
N ALA A 116 -3.01 -17.85 -19.55
CA ALA A 116 -2.49 -17.41 -20.84
C ALA A 116 -1.19 -16.63 -20.63
N ALA A 117 -0.10 -17.04 -21.28
CA ALA A 117 1.23 -16.59 -20.87
C ALA A 117 1.33 -15.06 -20.80
N LEU A 118 1.75 -14.55 -19.62
CA LEU A 118 1.78 -13.12 -19.31
C LEU A 118 2.58 -12.34 -20.37
N LYS A 119 1.96 -11.33 -20.96
CA LYS A 119 2.53 -10.54 -22.06
C LYS A 119 2.29 -9.06 -21.85
N TRP A 120 3.23 -8.25 -22.31
CA TRP A 120 3.08 -6.81 -22.39
C TRP A 120 2.08 -6.43 -23.49
N ARG A 121 1.22 -5.46 -23.19
CA ARG A 121 0.15 -4.95 -24.05
C ARG A 121 -0.01 -3.44 -23.83
N LYS A 122 -0.20 -2.66 -24.88
CA LYS A 122 -0.56 -1.24 -24.77
C LYS A 122 -1.97 -1.11 -24.19
N THR A 123 -2.12 -0.36 -23.10
CA THR A 123 -3.44 -0.04 -22.53
C THR A 123 -4.14 1.05 -23.35
N ASN A 124 -5.42 1.32 -23.05
CA ASN A 124 -6.15 2.42 -23.69
C ASN A 124 -5.78 3.80 -23.13
N ALA A 125 -4.57 3.96 -22.59
CA ALA A 125 -4.06 5.20 -22.04
C ALA A 125 -3.72 6.21 -23.15
N PRO A 126 -3.99 7.50 -22.94
CA PRO A 126 -3.38 8.59 -23.68
C PRO A 126 -1.90 8.36 -24.02
N THR A 127 -1.58 8.47 -25.32
CA THR A 127 -0.20 8.49 -25.79
C THR A 127 0.28 9.93 -25.78
N ALA A 128 1.22 10.25 -24.88
CA ALA A 128 1.77 11.59 -24.69
C ALA A 128 2.56 12.07 -25.93
N SER A 129 2.84 13.37 -25.99
CA SER A 129 3.69 14.00 -27.02
C SER A 129 5.15 13.57 -26.94
N SER A 130 5.69 13.57 -25.71
CA SER A 130 7.05 13.15 -25.38
C SER A 130 7.00 11.83 -24.60
N ARG A 131 6.44 11.87 -23.37
CA ARG A 131 6.33 10.70 -22.50
C ARG A 131 5.22 10.81 -21.44
N THR A 132 4.65 9.68 -21.05
CA THR A 132 3.94 9.45 -19.78
C THR A 132 4.99 8.96 -18.79
N ASP A 133 5.51 9.85 -17.94
CA ASP A 133 6.74 9.58 -17.18
C ASP A 133 6.52 8.54 -16.09
N ASP A 134 5.47 8.65 -15.28
CA ASP A 134 5.35 7.85 -14.06
C ASP A 134 3.94 7.28 -13.86
N ILE A 135 3.86 6.16 -13.15
CA ILE A 135 2.63 5.42 -12.86
C ILE A 135 2.57 5.00 -11.39
N TRP A 136 1.39 5.11 -10.80
CA TRP A 136 1.09 4.56 -9.48
C TRP A 136 -0.21 3.78 -9.52
N PHE A 137 -0.19 2.52 -9.09
CA PHE A 137 -1.39 1.69 -8.98
C PHE A 137 -1.51 1.23 -7.54
N ILE A 138 -2.65 1.49 -6.89
CA ILE A 138 -2.89 0.98 -5.54
C ILE A 138 -3.16 -0.54 -5.57
N ASP A 139 -3.81 -1.01 -6.63
CA ASP A 139 -4.17 -2.41 -6.86
C ASP A 139 -4.10 -2.74 -8.37
N PRO A 140 -4.29 -4.00 -8.80
CA PRO A 140 -4.16 -4.40 -10.21
C PRO A 140 -5.18 -3.75 -11.18
N ARG A 141 -6.18 -3.01 -10.68
CA ARG A 141 -7.22 -2.31 -11.43
C ARG A 141 -7.14 -0.78 -11.30
N VAL A 142 -6.97 -0.25 -10.09
CA VAL A 142 -7.01 1.21 -9.85
C VAL A 142 -5.61 1.80 -9.87
N GLY A 143 -5.41 2.80 -10.73
CA GLY A 143 -4.13 3.50 -10.83
C GLY A 143 -4.19 4.81 -11.61
N TRP A 144 -3.13 5.58 -11.47
CA TRP A 144 -2.90 6.87 -12.09
C TRP A 144 -1.62 6.86 -12.91
N ALA A 145 -1.58 7.71 -13.93
CA ALA A 145 -0.37 8.01 -14.68
C ALA A 145 -0.25 9.52 -14.90
N VAL A 146 0.98 10.02 -14.99
CA VAL A 146 1.27 11.43 -15.24
C VAL A 146 2.14 11.61 -16.46
N ASN A 147 1.89 12.67 -17.23
CA ASN A 147 2.60 12.88 -18.48
C ASN A 147 3.15 14.29 -18.68
N SER A 148 4.16 14.33 -19.55
CA SER A 148 4.83 15.53 -20.05
C SER A 148 3.86 16.61 -20.52
N ASP A 149 2.71 16.26 -21.12
CA ASP A 149 1.65 17.19 -21.58
C ASP A 149 0.84 17.87 -20.47
N GLY A 150 1.16 17.61 -19.19
CA GLY A 150 0.52 18.26 -18.05
C GLY A 150 -0.70 17.52 -17.52
N ASN A 151 -0.96 16.28 -17.94
CA ASN A 151 -2.18 15.55 -17.57
C ASN A 151 -1.92 14.50 -16.50
N ILE A 152 -2.84 14.42 -15.54
CA ILE A 152 -3.00 13.32 -14.60
C ILE A 152 -4.20 12.51 -15.08
N ILE A 153 -3.99 11.23 -15.37
CA ILE A 153 -5.04 10.30 -15.83
C ILE A 153 -5.22 9.16 -14.82
N LYS A 154 -6.44 8.63 -14.68
CA LYS A 154 -6.82 7.53 -13.78
C LYS A 154 -7.53 6.40 -14.52
N THR A 155 -7.25 5.16 -14.16
CA THR A 155 -7.98 3.95 -14.55
C THR A 155 -8.55 3.25 -13.32
N GLU A 156 -9.67 2.54 -13.49
CA GLU A 156 -10.39 1.79 -12.43
C GLU A 156 -10.77 0.36 -12.88
N ASP A 157 -10.38 0.00 -14.11
CA ASP A 157 -10.61 -1.29 -14.76
C ASP A 157 -9.30 -1.98 -15.20
N GLY A 158 -8.16 -1.46 -14.72
CA GLY A 158 -6.83 -1.99 -15.05
C GLY A 158 -6.38 -1.66 -16.48
N GLY A 159 -6.71 -0.47 -16.96
CA GLY A 159 -6.24 0.08 -18.23
C GLY A 159 -7.16 -0.15 -19.44
N GLY A 160 -8.40 -0.58 -19.22
CA GLY A 160 -9.44 -0.59 -20.25
C GLY A 160 -10.00 0.82 -20.54
N ALA A 161 -10.02 1.71 -19.55
CA ALA A 161 -10.34 3.13 -19.68
C ALA A 161 -9.42 4.01 -18.82
N TRP A 162 -9.16 5.25 -19.26
CA TRP A 162 -8.21 6.18 -18.63
C TRP A 162 -8.73 7.63 -18.64
N VAL A 163 -9.45 8.03 -17.59
CA VAL A 163 -10.09 9.35 -17.48
C VAL A 163 -9.06 10.41 -17.07
N VAL A 164 -9.04 11.55 -17.78
CA VAL A 164 -8.26 12.73 -17.34
C VAL A 164 -8.88 13.29 -16.07
N GLN A 165 -8.11 13.29 -14.98
CA GLN A 165 -8.49 13.80 -13.67
C GLN A 165 -8.11 15.27 -13.49
N HIS A 166 -6.92 15.64 -13.99
CA HIS A 166 -6.42 17.01 -13.96
C HIS A 166 -5.60 17.29 -15.22
N SER A 167 -5.62 18.54 -15.67
CA SER A 167 -4.81 19.02 -16.78
C SER A 167 -4.22 20.37 -16.40
N ALA A 168 -2.89 20.45 -16.40
CA ALA A 168 -2.11 21.64 -16.11
C ALA A 168 -1.33 22.07 -17.37
N PRO A 169 -1.98 22.77 -18.34
CA PRO A 169 -1.33 23.38 -19.49
C PRO A 169 0.01 24.04 -19.18
N GLY A 170 1.04 23.72 -19.96
CA GLY A 170 2.41 24.23 -19.78
C GLY A 170 3.25 23.52 -18.71
N VAL A 171 2.67 22.69 -17.83
CA VAL A 171 3.43 21.95 -16.80
C VAL A 171 3.97 20.62 -17.33
N TYR A 172 5.16 20.22 -16.88
CA TYR A 172 5.72 18.88 -17.15
C TYR A 172 5.66 18.04 -15.87
N LEU A 173 4.64 17.18 -15.77
CA LEU A 173 4.48 16.26 -14.64
C LEU A 173 5.44 15.08 -14.80
N ARG A 174 6.13 14.70 -13.72
CA ARG A 174 7.35 13.86 -13.76
C ARG A 174 7.32 12.67 -12.81
N SER A 175 6.68 12.78 -11.66
CA SER A 175 6.54 11.67 -10.70
C SER A 175 5.14 11.61 -10.12
N VAL A 176 4.68 10.42 -9.75
CA VAL A 176 3.39 10.22 -9.07
C VAL A 176 3.50 9.13 -8.01
N ALA A 177 3.01 9.43 -6.81
CA ALA A 177 2.92 8.47 -5.72
C ALA A 177 1.69 8.75 -4.85
N PHE A 178 1.02 7.69 -4.38
CA PHE A 178 -0.11 7.77 -3.46
C PHE A 178 0.19 6.97 -2.19
N ALA A 179 -0.37 7.40 -1.07
CA ALA A 179 -0.36 6.64 0.17
C ALA A 179 -1.46 5.58 0.17
N ASN A 180 -2.68 5.99 -0.20
CA ASN A 180 -3.88 5.14 -0.26
C ASN A 180 -4.69 5.47 -1.53
N ALA A 181 -5.97 5.07 -1.59
CA ALA A 181 -6.83 5.38 -2.73
C ALA A 181 -7.17 6.86 -2.92
N ASN A 182 -6.95 7.70 -1.89
CA ASN A 182 -7.43 9.07 -1.80
C ASN A 182 -6.31 10.12 -1.82
N VAL A 183 -5.22 9.89 -1.08
CA VAL A 183 -4.15 10.87 -0.85
C VAL A 183 -2.94 10.54 -1.72
N GLY A 184 -2.52 11.51 -2.54
CA GLY A 184 -1.38 11.35 -3.43
C GLY A 184 -0.76 12.67 -3.87
N TRP A 185 0.44 12.58 -4.44
CA TRP A 185 1.26 13.72 -4.85
C TRP A 185 1.82 13.52 -6.25
N VAL A 186 1.99 14.63 -6.97
CA VAL A 186 2.59 14.66 -8.31
C VAL A 186 3.69 15.71 -8.38
N GLY A 187 4.93 15.26 -8.61
CA GLY A 187 6.10 16.10 -8.78
C GLY A 187 6.27 16.57 -10.22
N THR A 188 6.85 17.76 -10.41
CA THR A 188 6.98 18.38 -11.74
C THR A 188 8.36 18.98 -11.98
N LEU A 189 8.70 19.22 -13.25
CA LEU A 189 9.90 19.96 -13.65
C LEU A 189 9.67 21.49 -13.68
N THR A 190 8.44 21.97 -13.56
CA THR A 190 8.09 23.38 -13.76
C THR A 190 8.27 24.17 -12.46
N ARG A 191 9.25 25.08 -12.41
CA ARG A 191 9.69 25.79 -11.18
C ARG A 191 8.57 26.49 -10.40
N ASN A 192 7.53 26.95 -11.09
CA ASN A 192 6.41 27.69 -10.50
C ASN A 192 5.22 26.80 -10.08
N HIS A 193 5.29 25.50 -10.38
CA HIS A 193 4.24 24.49 -10.19
C HIS A 193 4.83 23.17 -9.68
N ARG A 194 5.65 23.23 -8.63
CA ARG A 194 6.64 22.17 -8.29
C ARG A 194 6.02 20.83 -7.83
N LEU A 195 4.90 20.89 -7.13
CA LEU A 195 4.24 19.76 -6.49
C LEU A 195 2.73 19.98 -6.45
N TYR A 196 1.96 18.97 -6.86
CA TYR A 196 0.52 18.89 -6.65
C TYR A 196 0.20 17.83 -5.60
N ARG A 197 -0.94 17.99 -4.91
CA ARG A 197 -1.53 17.03 -3.96
C ARG A 197 -2.99 16.78 -4.32
N THR A 198 -3.45 15.55 -4.11
CA THR A 198 -4.88 15.20 -4.01
C THR A 198 -5.15 14.59 -2.63
N THR A 199 -6.40 14.71 -2.19
CA THR A 199 -6.96 14.06 -0.99
C THR A 199 -8.27 13.32 -1.28
N ASN A 200 -8.65 13.19 -2.56
CA ASN A 200 -9.91 12.60 -3.02
C ASN A 200 -9.74 11.74 -4.29
N GLY A 201 -8.65 10.97 -4.36
CA GLY A 201 -8.39 9.96 -5.39
C GLY A 201 -8.06 10.55 -6.75
N GLY A 202 -7.58 11.79 -6.75
CA GLY A 202 -7.32 12.59 -7.95
C GLY A 202 -8.51 13.38 -8.47
N THR A 203 -9.71 13.27 -7.86
CA THR A 203 -10.91 13.99 -8.32
C THR A 203 -10.68 15.51 -8.39
N ASN A 204 -9.92 16.05 -7.44
CA ASN A 204 -9.27 17.35 -7.52
C ASN A 204 -7.76 17.19 -7.30
N TRP A 205 -6.98 18.15 -7.81
CA TRP A 205 -5.56 18.30 -7.52
C TRP A 205 -5.24 19.76 -7.26
N ASP A 206 -4.72 20.03 -6.06
CA ASP A 206 -4.33 21.36 -5.60
C ASP A 206 -2.81 21.49 -5.64
N GLU A 207 -2.30 22.69 -5.93
CA GLU A 207 -0.86 22.93 -5.94
C GLU A 207 -0.36 23.24 -4.52
N VAL A 208 0.69 22.54 -4.08
CA VAL A 208 1.24 22.69 -2.73
C VAL A 208 2.02 24.00 -2.62
N LYS A 209 1.43 25.00 -1.98
CA LYS A 209 2.00 26.34 -1.75
C LYS A 209 1.66 26.86 -0.35
N PRO A 210 2.61 27.50 0.36
CA PRO A 210 4.01 27.66 0.02
C PRO A 210 4.83 26.37 0.28
N LEU A 211 5.86 26.13 -0.53
CA LEU A 211 6.97 25.23 -0.20
C LEU A 211 8.16 26.06 0.32
N PRO A 212 9.07 25.48 1.12
CA PRO A 212 10.29 26.14 1.57
C PRO A 212 11.10 26.79 0.44
N SER A 213 11.83 27.86 0.78
CA SER A 213 12.71 28.58 -0.15
C SER A 213 13.86 27.71 -0.67
N ASN A 214 14.31 26.74 0.13
CA ASN A 214 15.33 25.74 -0.21
C ASN A 214 14.74 24.37 -0.64
N ALA A 215 13.42 24.26 -0.83
CA ALA A 215 12.82 23.06 -1.42
C ALA A 215 13.26 22.89 -2.89
N PRO A 216 13.34 21.65 -3.43
CA PRO A 216 13.81 21.39 -4.79
C PRO A 216 13.19 22.30 -5.86
N ALA A 217 13.99 22.73 -6.83
CA ALA A 217 13.52 23.57 -7.94
C ALA A 217 12.65 22.81 -8.97
N ALA A 218 12.69 21.48 -8.90
CA ALA A 218 11.86 20.52 -9.61
C ALA A 218 11.77 19.27 -8.73
N VAL A 219 10.62 18.59 -8.70
CA VAL A 219 10.44 17.32 -7.97
C VAL A 219 10.53 16.19 -8.99
N CYS A 220 11.62 15.44 -8.92
CA CYS A 220 11.96 14.36 -9.86
C CYS A 220 11.59 12.97 -9.31
N GLY A 221 11.73 12.78 -7.99
CA GLY A 221 11.39 11.57 -7.27
C GLY A 221 10.39 11.83 -6.14
N LEU A 222 9.56 10.84 -5.85
CA LEU A 222 8.64 10.80 -4.71
C LEU A 222 8.72 9.41 -4.06
N SER A 223 8.90 9.37 -2.74
CA SER A 223 8.70 8.16 -1.94
C SER A 223 7.69 8.48 -0.84
N VAL A 224 6.50 7.93 -0.98
CA VAL A 224 5.44 7.97 0.03
C VAL A 224 5.64 6.76 0.93
N VAL A 225 5.88 6.99 2.22
CA VAL A 225 6.02 5.92 3.23
C VAL A 225 4.65 5.56 3.78
N ASN A 226 3.87 6.57 4.16
CA ASN A 226 2.47 6.47 4.58
C ASN A 226 1.74 7.79 4.26
N GLU A 227 0.50 7.98 4.72
CA GLU A 227 -0.30 9.19 4.46
C GLU A 227 0.33 10.50 4.99
N LEU A 228 1.30 10.39 5.91
CA LEU A 228 1.90 11.50 6.64
C LEU A 228 3.31 11.82 6.12
N VAL A 229 4.11 10.77 5.92
CA VAL A 229 5.54 10.83 5.65
C VAL A 229 5.80 10.63 4.17
N VAL A 230 6.14 11.74 3.50
CA VAL A 230 6.49 11.73 2.08
C VAL A 230 7.82 12.44 1.88
N TYR A 231 8.72 11.79 1.16
CA TYR A 231 9.98 12.35 0.68
C TYR A 231 9.86 12.73 -0.79
N ALA A 232 10.44 13.88 -1.14
CA ALA A 232 10.52 14.39 -2.49
C ALA A 232 11.95 14.84 -2.81
N SER A 233 12.48 14.42 -3.96
CA SER A 233 13.87 14.67 -4.34
C SER A 233 14.00 15.45 -5.64
N GLY A 234 15.06 16.24 -5.77
CA GLY A 234 15.42 16.92 -7.01
C GLY A 234 16.73 17.71 -6.92
N SER A 235 17.30 18.20 -8.01
CA SER A 235 16.78 18.14 -9.38
C SER A 235 17.72 17.40 -10.32
N ASN A 236 17.21 17.04 -11.50
CA ASN A 236 18.00 16.57 -12.65
C ASN A 236 18.85 17.70 -13.29
N ARG A 237 18.63 18.99 -12.97
CA ARG A 237 19.27 20.11 -13.66
C ARG A 237 20.64 20.43 -13.02
N PRO A 238 21.76 20.33 -13.77
CA PRO A 238 23.10 20.52 -13.21
C PRO A 238 23.39 21.91 -12.59
N ASN A 239 22.60 22.93 -12.93
CA ASN A 239 22.76 24.30 -12.44
C ASN A 239 21.78 24.66 -11.30
N ASP A 240 20.91 23.74 -10.89
CA ASP A 240 20.00 23.94 -9.75
C ASP A 240 20.60 23.27 -8.51
N VAL A 241 20.39 23.88 -7.34
CA VAL A 241 20.77 23.27 -6.05
C VAL A 241 20.06 21.92 -5.90
N PRO A 242 20.79 20.79 -5.74
CA PRO A 242 20.19 19.52 -5.38
C PRO A 242 19.72 19.60 -3.93
N ALA A 243 18.50 19.15 -3.68
CA ALA A 243 17.83 19.25 -2.39
C ALA A 243 16.91 18.04 -2.17
N MET A 244 16.57 17.82 -0.90
CA MET A 244 15.49 16.94 -0.47
C MET A 244 14.45 17.77 0.26
N MET A 245 13.20 17.30 0.26
CA MET A 245 12.19 17.76 1.20
C MET A 245 11.35 16.60 1.72
N LYS A 246 10.88 16.76 2.96
CA LYS A 246 10.07 15.80 3.71
C LYS A 246 8.87 16.52 4.31
N THR A 247 7.73 15.86 4.28
CA THR A 247 6.60 16.17 5.16
C THR A 247 6.42 15.05 6.18
N THR A 248 5.82 15.37 7.32
CA THR A 248 5.36 14.44 8.36
C THR A 248 3.89 14.71 8.76
N ASP A 249 3.17 15.50 7.97
CA ASP A 249 1.78 15.94 8.21
C ASP A 249 0.88 15.74 6.97
N GLY A 250 1.31 14.88 6.05
CA GLY A 250 0.61 14.61 4.79
C GLY A 250 0.75 15.73 3.77
N GLY A 251 1.79 16.55 3.89
CA GLY A 251 2.11 17.62 2.97
C GLY A 251 1.25 18.87 3.16
N ALA A 252 0.75 19.11 4.37
CA ALA A 252 0.23 20.41 4.78
C ALA A 252 1.39 21.39 5.02
N THR A 253 2.51 20.92 5.58
CA THR A 253 3.81 21.59 5.62
C THR A 253 4.91 20.69 5.10
N TRP A 254 6.04 21.30 4.73
CA TRP A 254 7.23 20.61 4.23
C TRP A 254 8.47 21.24 4.85
N SER A 255 9.42 20.41 5.29
CA SER A 255 10.79 20.79 5.62
C SER A 255 11.71 20.41 4.46
N ALA A 256 12.73 21.21 4.18
CA ALA A 256 13.67 20.97 3.08
C ALA A 256 15.11 21.25 3.49
N TRP A 257 16.06 20.59 2.82
CA TRP A 257 17.49 20.74 3.06
C TRP A 257 18.33 20.58 1.79
N ASP A 258 19.50 21.23 1.81
CA ASP A 258 20.48 21.25 0.72
C ASP A 258 21.29 19.94 0.69
N MET A 259 21.50 19.39 -0.50
CA MET A 259 22.20 18.13 -0.74
C MET A 259 23.51 18.30 -1.53
N THR A 260 23.97 19.54 -1.76
CA THR A 260 25.18 19.86 -2.56
C THR A 260 26.45 19.19 -2.01
N ALA A 261 26.51 18.95 -0.70
CA ALA A 261 27.60 18.19 -0.08
C ALA A 261 27.65 16.71 -0.55
N HIS A 262 26.51 16.12 -0.92
CA HIS A 262 26.37 14.70 -1.24
C HIS A 262 26.11 14.42 -2.73
N ALA A 263 25.55 15.36 -3.47
CA ALA A 263 25.17 15.21 -4.88
C ALA A 263 25.34 16.51 -5.68
N SER A 264 25.17 16.39 -6.99
CA SER A 264 25.08 17.51 -7.93
C SER A 264 23.78 17.51 -8.73
N ILE A 265 23.21 16.32 -8.96
CA ILE A 265 21.84 16.10 -9.44
C ILE A 265 21.21 14.96 -8.64
N LEU A 266 19.90 15.04 -8.37
CA LEU A 266 19.09 14.01 -7.71
C LEU A 266 17.85 13.72 -8.54
N ILE A 267 17.53 12.43 -8.73
CA ILE A 267 16.52 11.99 -9.71
C ILE A 267 15.36 11.22 -9.08
N ASP A 268 15.63 10.27 -8.19
CA ASP A 268 14.63 9.35 -7.63
C ASP A 268 14.97 8.99 -6.18
N THR A 269 13.97 8.59 -5.41
CA THR A 269 14.12 8.23 -3.99
C THR A 269 13.19 7.08 -3.64
N TYR A 270 13.62 6.26 -2.69
CA TYR A 270 12.92 5.08 -2.20
C TYR A 270 13.21 4.92 -0.72
N PHE A 271 12.17 4.96 0.11
CA PHE A 271 12.22 4.77 1.55
C PHE A 271 11.40 3.53 1.92
N THR A 272 11.95 2.69 2.79
CA THR A 272 11.27 1.50 3.33
C THR A 272 10.44 1.83 4.56
N ASP A 273 10.83 2.86 5.31
CA ASP A 273 10.12 3.38 6.47
C ASP A 273 10.38 4.88 6.64
N ALA A 274 9.94 5.47 7.77
CA ALA A 274 10.04 6.91 8.01
C ALA A 274 11.49 7.42 8.23
N LEU A 275 12.46 6.52 8.42
CA LEU A 275 13.86 6.79 8.74
C LEU A 275 14.86 6.17 7.74
N HIS A 276 14.69 4.92 7.32
CA HIS A 276 15.57 4.23 6.37
C HIS A 276 15.14 4.45 4.92
N GLY A 277 16.09 4.91 4.09
CA GLY A 277 15.87 5.02 2.66
C GLY A 277 17.07 5.53 1.87
N TRP A 278 16.86 5.66 0.57
CA TRP A 278 17.87 6.03 -0.41
C TRP A 278 17.41 7.17 -1.33
N VAL A 279 18.37 7.95 -1.83
CA VAL A 279 18.19 8.85 -2.97
C VAL A 279 19.32 8.65 -3.98
N VAL A 280 18.98 8.64 -5.26
CA VAL A 280 19.92 8.37 -6.36
C VAL A 280 20.05 9.55 -7.32
N GLY A 281 21.22 9.67 -7.92
CA GLY A 281 21.55 10.72 -8.86
C GLY A 281 23.02 10.67 -9.26
N GLY A 282 23.66 11.84 -9.33
CA GLY A 282 25.09 11.93 -9.65
C GLY A 282 25.77 13.13 -9.00
N LYS A 283 27.09 13.03 -8.81
CA LYS A 283 27.94 14.09 -8.23
C LYS A 283 29.12 14.40 -9.15
N ALA A 284 29.41 15.68 -9.36
CA ALA A 284 30.61 16.18 -10.01
C ALA A 284 31.78 16.30 -9.01
N ALA A 285 33.02 16.26 -9.49
CA ALA A 285 34.18 16.47 -8.62
C ALA A 285 34.26 17.93 -8.13
N GLU A 286 34.81 18.13 -6.93
CA GLU A 286 34.94 19.47 -6.35
C GLU A 286 35.74 20.41 -7.27
N GLY A 287 35.26 21.65 -7.41
CA GLY A 287 35.86 22.64 -8.32
C GLY A 287 35.62 22.40 -9.82
N THR A 288 34.96 21.31 -10.23
CA THR A 288 34.59 21.10 -11.65
C THR A 288 33.22 21.72 -11.97
N PRO A 289 33.00 22.23 -13.19
CA PRO A 289 31.68 22.69 -13.62
C PRO A 289 30.67 21.54 -13.59
N THR A 290 29.53 21.78 -12.95
CA THR A 290 28.45 20.80 -12.87
C THR A 290 27.77 20.65 -14.23
N THR A 291 28.17 19.65 -15.01
CA THR A 291 27.52 19.26 -16.26
C THR A 291 27.31 17.74 -16.29
N ARG A 292 26.34 17.26 -17.05
CA ARG A 292 25.97 15.83 -17.05
C ARG A 292 27.11 14.91 -17.49
N ASP A 293 27.98 15.37 -18.38
CA ASP A 293 29.22 14.68 -18.83
C ASP A 293 30.40 14.79 -17.83
N LYS A 294 30.17 15.31 -16.63
CA LYS A 294 31.15 15.49 -15.55
C LYS A 294 30.74 14.86 -14.22
N VAL A 295 29.53 14.31 -14.11
CA VAL A 295 29.11 13.54 -12.92
C VAL A 295 29.51 12.07 -13.01
N LYS A 296 29.58 11.44 -11.83
CA LYS A 296 29.50 9.98 -11.61
C LYS A 296 28.27 9.67 -10.74
N PRO A 297 27.73 8.44 -10.75
CA PRO A 297 26.54 8.13 -9.96
C PRO A 297 26.80 8.21 -8.46
N VAL A 298 25.75 8.55 -7.70
CA VAL A 298 25.71 8.40 -6.24
C VAL A 298 24.47 7.60 -5.84
N ILE A 299 24.65 6.76 -4.82
CA ILE A 299 23.57 6.06 -4.13
C ILE A 299 23.71 6.46 -2.67
N LEU A 300 22.92 7.43 -2.24
CA LEU A 300 22.97 7.99 -0.90
C LEU A 300 21.94 7.28 -0.03
N GLU A 301 22.36 6.74 1.11
CA GLU A 301 21.49 6.11 2.11
C GLU A 301 21.41 6.97 3.37
N THR A 302 20.24 7.00 4.00
CA THR A 302 19.98 7.59 5.32
C THR A 302 19.34 6.55 6.25
N MET A 303 19.60 6.68 7.56
CA MET A 303 19.05 5.83 8.64
C MET A 303 18.31 6.66 9.71
N ASP A 304 18.22 7.98 9.53
CA ASP A 304 17.66 8.94 10.49
C ASP A 304 16.59 9.84 9.86
N GLY A 305 16.07 9.43 8.70
CA GLY A 305 15.02 10.15 7.98
C GLY A 305 15.50 11.37 7.21
N GLY A 306 16.78 11.36 6.80
CA GLY A 306 17.40 12.35 5.93
C GLY A 306 18.27 13.38 6.63
N GLY A 307 18.53 13.24 7.93
CA GLY A 307 19.45 14.10 8.69
C GLY A 307 20.93 13.84 8.37
N THR A 308 21.29 12.58 8.11
CA THR A 308 22.63 12.17 7.65
C THR A 308 22.55 11.25 6.43
N TRP A 309 23.58 11.32 5.58
CA TRP A 309 23.63 10.61 4.30
C TRP A 309 25.01 9.99 4.01
N ILE A 310 25.03 8.69 3.73
CA ILE A 310 26.23 7.91 3.38
C ILE A 310 26.17 7.55 1.89
N ASN A 311 27.20 7.92 1.11
CA ASN A 311 27.32 7.45 -0.28
C ASN A 311 27.82 6.01 -0.31
N ARG A 312 26.94 5.06 -0.66
CA ARG A 312 27.25 3.62 -0.76
C ARG A 312 28.15 3.26 -1.95
N LEU A 313 28.48 4.22 -2.81
CA LEU A 313 29.49 4.09 -3.88
C LEU A 313 30.86 4.73 -3.53
N ALA A 314 31.05 5.21 -2.30
CA ALA A 314 32.30 5.86 -1.89
C ALA A 314 33.50 4.90 -1.97
N GLY A 315 34.58 5.32 -2.62
CA GLY A 315 35.77 4.50 -2.89
C GLY A 315 35.59 3.48 -4.02
N GLN A 316 34.41 3.41 -4.65
CA GLN A 316 34.11 2.53 -5.78
C GLN A 316 33.92 3.29 -7.10
N GLU A 317 34.14 4.61 -7.11
CA GLU A 317 33.84 5.51 -8.22
C GLU A 317 34.65 5.15 -9.49
N ALA A 318 35.74 4.41 -9.36
CA ALA A 318 36.52 3.90 -10.50
C ALA A 318 35.74 2.90 -11.37
N GLN A 319 34.73 2.20 -10.84
CA GLN A 319 33.90 1.26 -11.60
C GLN A 319 32.92 1.95 -12.58
N PHE A 320 32.65 3.25 -12.38
CA PHE A 320 31.63 3.99 -13.13
C PHE A 320 32.29 5.01 -14.07
N PRO A 321 31.89 5.12 -15.36
CA PRO A 321 32.39 6.15 -16.27
C PRO A 321 31.96 7.56 -15.83
N LEU A 322 32.64 8.59 -16.36
CA LEU A 322 32.11 9.95 -16.34
C LEU A 322 30.94 10.06 -17.31
N GLY A 323 29.91 10.83 -16.95
CA GLY A 323 28.70 10.96 -17.77
C GLY A 323 27.61 9.97 -17.42
N GLU A 324 27.61 9.42 -16.20
CA GLU A 324 26.66 8.41 -15.74
C GLU A 324 26.05 8.81 -14.39
N TRP A 325 24.74 8.60 -14.20
CA TRP A 325 24.01 8.89 -12.95
C TRP A 325 22.87 7.90 -12.71
N GLY A 326 22.50 7.69 -11.45
CA GLY A 326 21.34 6.89 -11.08
C GLY A 326 20.02 7.59 -11.44
N TRP A 327 19.10 6.89 -12.10
CA TRP A 327 17.85 7.48 -12.61
C TRP A 327 16.57 6.98 -11.92
N LYS A 328 16.39 5.66 -11.75
CA LYS A 328 15.33 5.07 -10.92
C LYS A 328 15.91 4.00 -10.02
N ILE A 329 15.40 3.93 -8.79
CA ILE A 329 15.77 2.92 -7.79
C ILE A 329 14.58 1.99 -7.51
N PHE A 330 14.85 0.70 -7.34
CA PHE A 330 13.85 -0.35 -7.16
C PHE A 330 14.42 -1.51 -6.34
N PHE A 331 13.67 -2.02 -5.37
CA PHE A 331 14.01 -3.24 -4.62
C PHE A 331 13.00 -4.36 -4.93
N VAL A 332 13.50 -5.59 -5.08
CA VAL A 332 12.70 -6.82 -5.23
C VAL A 332 12.26 -7.33 -3.85
N ASN A 333 13.17 -7.25 -2.88
CA ASN A 333 13.00 -7.64 -1.48
C ASN A 333 14.00 -6.87 -0.59
N ASP A 334 14.09 -7.24 0.69
CA ASP A 334 15.00 -6.66 1.70
C ASP A 334 16.49 -6.71 1.32
N ARG A 335 16.88 -7.56 0.36
CA ARG A 335 18.29 -7.81 0.00
C ARG A 335 18.65 -7.36 -1.41
N ILE A 336 17.77 -7.61 -2.39
CA ILE A 336 18.07 -7.44 -3.80
C ILE A 336 17.41 -6.17 -4.33
N GLY A 337 18.26 -5.25 -4.79
CA GLY A 337 17.87 -3.96 -5.32
C GLY A 337 18.70 -3.56 -6.53
N PHE A 338 18.14 -2.65 -7.31
CA PHE A 338 18.72 -2.16 -8.56
C PHE A 338 18.54 -0.65 -8.71
N VAL A 339 19.50 -0.01 -9.39
CA VAL A 339 19.41 1.36 -9.85
C VAL A 339 19.71 1.40 -11.35
N SER A 340 18.83 1.99 -12.17
CA SER A 340 19.14 2.26 -13.58
C SER A 340 20.16 3.38 -13.70
N LEU A 341 21.14 3.24 -14.60
CA LEU A 341 22.20 4.22 -14.81
C LEU A 341 22.02 4.87 -16.19
N GLU A 342 21.63 6.15 -16.22
CA GLU A 342 21.53 6.90 -17.48
C GLU A 342 22.94 7.34 -17.90
N ASN A 343 23.37 6.95 -19.10
CA ASN A 343 24.55 7.47 -19.79
C ASN A 343 24.21 7.61 -21.28
N PHE A 344 24.70 8.66 -21.94
CA PHE A 344 24.34 8.97 -23.33
C PHE A 344 24.92 8.00 -24.37
N THR A 345 25.80 7.08 -23.98
CA THR A 345 26.56 6.20 -24.90
C THR A 345 26.47 4.71 -24.59
N ALA A 346 26.03 4.34 -23.38
CA ALA A 346 25.84 2.95 -22.96
C ALA A 346 24.71 2.85 -21.92
N ALA A 347 24.19 1.65 -21.70
CA ALA A 347 23.21 1.35 -20.66
C ALA A 347 23.80 0.39 -19.62
N ALA A 348 23.59 0.70 -18.35
CA ALA A 348 24.03 -0.12 -17.21
C ALA A 348 23.04 -0.02 -16.05
N VAL A 349 23.18 -0.93 -15.09
CA VAL A 349 22.48 -0.91 -13.81
C VAL A 349 23.50 -1.07 -12.68
N ALA A 350 23.23 -0.47 -11.52
CA ALA A 350 23.87 -0.89 -10.28
C ALA A 350 22.99 -1.95 -9.60
N LYS A 351 23.57 -3.01 -9.05
CA LYS A 351 22.88 -4.08 -8.32
C LYS A 351 23.45 -4.29 -6.92
N THR A 352 22.58 -4.40 -5.92
CA THR A 352 22.88 -4.91 -4.57
C THR A 352 22.25 -6.30 -4.38
N THR A 353 22.83 -7.10 -3.49
CA THR A 353 22.26 -8.36 -2.95
C THR A 353 22.39 -8.45 -1.44
N ASP A 354 22.64 -7.32 -0.77
CA ASP A 354 22.93 -7.21 0.67
C ASP A 354 22.16 -6.05 1.35
N GLY A 355 21.01 -5.67 0.77
CA GLY A 355 20.14 -4.64 1.34
C GLY A 355 20.64 -3.22 1.08
N GLY A 356 21.38 -3.01 -0.02
CA GLY A 356 21.91 -1.70 -0.41
C GLY A 356 23.21 -1.31 0.29
N HIS A 357 23.82 -2.21 1.06
CA HIS A 357 25.09 -1.97 1.75
C HIS A 357 26.29 -1.93 0.79
N THR A 358 26.28 -2.78 -0.26
CA THR A 358 27.22 -2.75 -1.38
C THR A 358 26.50 -2.84 -2.73
N TRP A 359 27.14 -2.30 -3.76
CA TRP A 359 26.57 -2.20 -5.12
C TRP A 359 27.63 -2.56 -6.16
N SER A 360 27.19 -3.13 -7.27
CA SER A 360 28.04 -3.56 -8.39
C SER A 360 27.48 -3.05 -9.72
N ARG A 361 28.34 -2.53 -10.61
CA ARG A 361 27.92 -2.07 -11.95
C ARG A 361 27.80 -3.26 -12.91
N VAL A 362 26.68 -3.37 -13.61
CA VAL A 362 26.37 -4.44 -14.56
C VAL A 362 25.88 -3.84 -15.88
N GLU A 363 26.45 -4.25 -17.01
CA GLU A 363 26.16 -3.66 -18.32
C GLU A 363 24.99 -4.34 -19.05
N VAL A 364 24.18 -3.54 -19.75
CA VAL A 364 23.04 -4.04 -20.56
C VAL A 364 23.56 -4.55 -21.90
N ASN A 365 24.08 -5.78 -21.88
CA ASN A 365 24.79 -6.46 -22.98
C ASN A 365 23.88 -7.04 -24.09
N ASP A 366 22.80 -6.34 -24.44
CA ASP A 366 21.70 -6.86 -25.28
C ASP A 366 21.94 -6.89 -26.80
N GLY A 367 23.03 -6.28 -27.27
CA GLY A 367 23.45 -6.26 -28.68
C GLY A 367 22.74 -5.26 -29.59
N GLN A 368 21.73 -4.52 -29.12
CA GLN A 368 21.08 -3.45 -29.90
C GLN A 368 21.68 -2.06 -29.66
N GLY A 369 22.64 -1.95 -28.72
CA GLY A 369 23.32 -0.70 -28.40
C GLY A 369 22.47 0.22 -27.52
N ASN A 370 21.82 -0.37 -26.50
CA ASN A 370 20.99 0.38 -25.56
C ASN A 370 21.82 1.45 -24.82
N ALA A 371 21.27 2.65 -24.70
CA ALA A 371 21.84 3.82 -24.02
C ALA A 371 20.70 4.72 -23.50
N ASN A 372 21.01 5.68 -22.62
CA ASN A 372 20.02 6.53 -21.95
C ASN A 372 18.97 5.69 -21.21
N LEU A 373 19.45 4.84 -20.29
CA LEU A 373 18.63 3.92 -19.52
C LEU A 373 17.93 4.66 -18.37
N GLU A 374 16.64 4.43 -18.22
CA GLU A 374 15.78 5.18 -17.29
C GLU A 374 14.89 4.23 -16.48
N GLY A 375 13.97 3.51 -17.14
CA GLY A 375 13.07 2.56 -16.47
C GLY A 375 13.79 1.27 -16.07
N ILE A 376 13.47 0.78 -14.88
CA ILE A 376 13.90 -0.52 -14.37
C ILE A 376 12.80 -1.14 -13.51
N GLY A 377 12.63 -2.46 -13.60
CA GLY A 377 11.69 -3.21 -12.77
C GLY A 377 11.88 -4.70 -12.89
N PHE A 378 11.89 -5.39 -11.75
CA PHE A 378 12.05 -6.84 -11.67
C PHE A 378 10.77 -7.49 -11.14
N LEU A 379 10.45 -8.65 -11.71
CA LEU A 379 9.32 -9.51 -11.34
C LEU A 379 9.70 -10.44 -10.19
N ASP A 380 10.93 -10.93 -10.23
CA ASP A 380 11.59 -11.77 -9.25
C ASP A 380 13.11 -11.48 -9.30
N GLU A 381 13.91 -12.14 -8.48
CA GLU A 381 15.37 -11.93 -8.39
C GLU A 381 16.13 -12.17 -9.71
N ARG A 382 15.51 -12.85 -10.66
CA ARG A 382 16.08 -13.29 -11.94
C ARG A 382 15.47 -12.59 -13.15
N ARG A 383 14.15 -12.43 -13.20
CA ARG A 383 13.42 -11.85 -14.33
C ARG A 383 13.15 -10.36 -14.11
N GLY A 384 13.64 -9.54 -15.01
CA GLY A 384 13.38 -8.10 -15.00
C GLY A 384 13.60 -7.43 -16.35
N TRP A 385 13.18 -6.19 -16.42
CA TRP A 385 13.21 -5.37 -17.63
C TRP A 385 13.82 -3.99 -17.34
N VAL A 386 14.40 -3.42 -18.39
CA VAL A 386 14.91 -2.04 -18.42
C VAL A 386 14.54 -1.36 -19.74
N GLY A 387 14.52 -0.03 -19.75
CA GLY A 387 14.29 0.75 -20.96
C GLY A 387 14.52 2.24 -20.75
N GLY A 388 14.21 3.05 -21.76
CA GLY A 388 14.36 4.51 -21.72
C GLY A 388 14.35 5.07 -23.14
N TRP A 389 15.05 6.18 -23.38
CA TRP A 389 15.27 6.69 -24.75
C TRP A 389 16.01 5.69 -25.65
N GLY A 390 16.80 4.80 -25.05
CA GLY A 390 17.33 3.57 -25.67
C GLY A 390 18.45 3.76 -26.69
N SER A 391 18.69 4.98 -27.16
CA SER A 391 19.74 5.29 -28.14
C SER A 391 20.35 6.65 -27.89
N SER A 392 21.60 6.84 -28.31
CA SER A 392 22.36 8.10 -28.17
C SER A 392 21.77 9.29 -28.97
N ASP A 393 20.90 9.01 -29.95
CA ASP A 393 20.13 9.98 -30.73
C ASP A 393 18.69 10.19 -30.20
N PHE A 394 18.32 9.56 -29.08
CA PHE A 394 17.00 9.65 -28.42
C PHE A 394 15.79 9.19 -29.27
N SER A 395 16.02 8.61 -30.46
CA SER A 395 14.94 8.36 -31.43
C SER A 395 14.34 6.96 -31.37
N LYS A 396 14.97 6.00 -30.69
CA LYS A 396 14.63 4.57 -30.83
C LYS A 396 13.64 4.07 -29.79
N GLY A 397 13.89 4.35 -28.51
CA GLY A 397 13.07 3.89 -27.38
C GLY A 397 13.26 2.41 -27.01
N TYR A 398 14.49 1.88 -27.17
CA TYR A 398 14.79 0.47 -26.90
C TYR A 398 14.52 0.05 -25.44
N SER A 399 14.15 -1.23 -25.28
CA SER A 399 13.96 -1.90 -24.00
C SER A 399 14.61 -3.29 -24.03
N SER A 400 14.94 -3.84 -22.86
CA SER A 400 15.71 -5.08 -22.68
C SER A 400 15.15 -5.92 -21.52
N VAL A 401 15.32 -7.24 -21.59
CA VAL A 401 14.92 -8.23 -20.56
C VAL A 401 16.10 -9.06 -20.10
N THR A 402 16.10 -9.48 -18.83
CA THR A 402 16.99 -10.49 -18.26
C THR A 402 16.19 -11.65 -17.66
N LEU A 403 16.81 -12.83 -17.55
CA LEU A 403 16.26 -14.06 -16.94
C LEU A 403 17.22 -14.71 -15.93
N ASP A 404 18.29 -14.00 -15.57
CA ASP A 404 19.38 -14.42 -14.69
C ASP A 404 19.84 -13.32 -13.73
N GLY A 405 18.99 -12.32 -13.48
CA GLY A 405 19.22 -11.28 -12.48
C GLY A 405 20.16 -10.17 -12.97
N GLY A 406 20.26 -10.00 -14.29
CA GLY A 406 21.05 -8.96 -14.96
C GLY A 406 22.39 -9.41 -15.54
N ALA A 407 22.78 -10.68 -15.40
CA ALA A 407 24.05 -11.18 -15.94
C ALA A 407 24.04 -11.23 -17.48
N LYS A 408 22.88 -11.52 -18.08
CA LYS A 408 22.63 -11.38 -19.51
C LYS A 408 21.33 -10.63 -19.78
N TRP A 409 21.39 -9.77 -20.79
CA TRP A 409 20.27 -9.04 -21.34
C TRP A 409 20.00 -9.46 -22.79
N THR A 410 18.74 -9.34 -23.21
CA THR A 410 18.30 -9.47 -24.61
C THR A 410 17.26 -8.39 -24.92
N ALA A 411 17.13 -7.99 -26.18
CA ALA A 411 16.12 -7.01 -26.59
C ALA A 411 14.69 -7.43 -26.21
N ALA A 412 13.88 -6.48 -25.75
CA ALA A 412 12.50 -6.66 -25.29
C ALA A 412 11.61 -5.49 -25.77
N ASN A 413 11.74 -5.12 -27.05
CA ASN A 413 11.06 -3.95 -27.62
C ASN A 413 9.53 -4.14 -27.79
N GLU A 414 9.01 -5.33 -27.51
CA GLU A 414 7.57 -5.63 -27.44
C GLU A 414 6.88 -5.06 -26.19
N ILE A 415 7.64 -4.59 -25.18
CA ILE A 415 7.06 -3.87 -24.04
C ILE A 415 6.38 -2.59 -24.52
N GLY A 416 7.09 -1.79 -25.33
CA GLY A 416 6.75 -0.39 -25.61
C GLY A 416 7.97 0.45 -25.91
N LYS A 417 7.84 1.79 -25.77
CA LYS A 417 8.94 2.75 -25.96
C LYS A 417 9.06 3.75 -24.82
N PHE A 418 10.27 4.29 -24.64
CA PHE A 418 10.59 5.38 -23.70
C PHE A 418 10.31 5.02 -22.24
N ILE A 419 10.48 3.75 -21.88
CA ILE A 419 10.02 3.16 -20.62
C ILE A 419 10.73 3.80 -19.40
N ASN A 420 9.99 4.27 -18.39
CA ASN A 420 10.54 5.03 -17.26
C ASN A 420 10.14 4.52 -15.85
N ARG A 421 9.02 3.81 -15.68
CA ARG A 421 8.64 3.16 -14.40
C ARG A 421 7.97 1.81 -14.66
N PHE A 422 8.11 0.89 -13.71
CA PHE A 422 7.40 -0.39 -13.66
C PHE A 422 6.68 -0.54 -12.29
N ARG A 423 5.63 -1.36 -12.24
CA ARG A 423 4.98 -1.80 -10.99
C ARG A 423 4.38 -3.20 -11.18
N PHE A 424 4.56 -4.09 -10.22
CA PHE A 424 4.13 -5.50 -10.30
C PHE A 424 3.19 -5.87 -9.15
N PHE A 425 2.37 -6.91 -9.36
CA PHE A 425 1.31 -7.34 -8.45
C PHE A 425 1.20 -8.87 -8.34
N GLY A 426 0.91 -9.35 -7.14
CA GLY A 426 0.81 -10.77 -6.79
C GLY A 426 2.14 -11.35 -6.28
N ASN A 427 2.05 -12.43 -5.51
CA ASN A 427 3.19 -13.24 -5.09
C ASN A 427 2.84 -14.73 -5.27
N PRO A 428 3.36 -15.44 -6.30
CA PRO A 428 4.19 -14.90 -7.39
C PRO A 428 3.42 -13.87 -8.25
N VAL A 429 4.17 -13.00 -8.93
CA VAL A 429 3.60 -11.91 -9.74
C VAL A 429 2.72 -12.45 -10.87
N SER A 430 1.47 -12.00 -10.89
CA SER A 430 0.45 -12.36 -11.89
C SER A 430 0.10 -11.20 -12.83
N MET A 431 0.43 -9.96 -12.47
CA MET A 431 0.14 -8.77 -13.27
C MET A 431 1.21 -7.68 -13.06
N GLY A 432 1.34 -6.77 -14.02
CA GLY A 432 2.17 -5.57 -13.86
C GLY A 432 1.81 -4.46 -14.84
N TYR A 433 2.45 -3.31 -14.68
CA TYR A 433 2.30 -2.13 -15.51
C TYR A 433 3.65 -1.44 -15.74
N ALA A 434 3.77 -0.70 -16.84
CA ALA A 434 4.92 0.13 -17.16
C ALA A 434 4.51 1.47 -17.81
N SER A 435 5.22 2.55 -17.50
CA SER A 435 5.06 3.86 -18.15
C SER A 435 6.07 4.03 -19.30
N GLY A 436 5.67 4.73 -20.36
CA GLY A 436 6.47 5.00 -21.57
C GLY A 436 5.84 6.13 -22.40
N ASP A 437 5.80 6.03 -23.73
CA ASP A 437 4.96 6.93 -24.57
C ASP A 437 3.46 6.91 -24.16
N THR A 438 3.05 5.86 -23.44
CA THR A 438 1.70 5.57 -22.95
C THR A 438 1.79 4.77 -21.63
N VAL A 439 0.74 4.05 -21.23
CA VAL A 439 0.81 3.01 -20.19
C VAL A 439 0.65 1.62 -20.80
N TYR A 440 1.49 0.70 -20.36
CA TYR A 440 1.52 -0.70 -20.76
C TYR A 440 1.14 -1.62 -19.60
N LYS A 441 0.51 -2.76 -19.90
CA LYS A 441 0.09 -3.78 -18.93
C LYS A 441 0.75 -5.12 -19.26
N TYR A 442 1.25 -5.80 -18.23
CA TYR A 442 1.69 -7.19 -18.26
C TYR A 442 0.58 -8.06 -17.69
N SER A 443 -0.11 -8.84 -18.53
CA SER A 443 -1.22 -9.71 -18.10
C SER A 443 -1.39 -10.92 -19.01
N SER A 444 -2.06 -11.94 -18.49
CA SER A 444 -2.61 -13.04 -19.28
C SER A 444 -3.69 -12.52 -20.22
N ASP A 445 -4.62 -11.79 -19.62
CA ASP A 445 -5.91 -11.48 -20.20
C ASP A 445 -5.77 -10.42 -21.31
N PRO A 446 -6.64 -10.47 -22.34
CA PRO A 446 -6.78 -9.37 -23.27
C PRO A 446 -7.36 -8.13 -22.56
N LEU A 447 -6.91 -6.95 -22.99
CA LEU A 447 -7.48 -5.69 -22.52
C LEU A 447 -8.89 -5.47 -23.09
N PRO A 448 -9.83 -4.88 -22.33
CA PRO A 448 -11.11 -4.44 -22.87
C PRO A 448 -10.94 -3.45 -24.02
N ILE A 449 -11.85 -3.50 -25.00
CA ILE A 449 -11.94 -2.46 -26.04
C ILE A 449 -12.61 -1.24 -25.43
N ALA A 450 -11.98 -0.06 -25.53
CA ALA A 450 -12.45 1.15 -24.88
C ALA A 450 -13.84 1.61 -25.36
N ALA A 451 -14.73 1.93 -24.42
CA ALA A 451 -16.05 2.49 -24.69
C ALA A 451 -16.00 4.00 -25.03
N VAL A 452 -15.29 4.36 -26.11
CA VAL A 452 -15.38 5.62 -26.90
C VAL A 452 -15.04 6.97 -26.20
N SER A 453 -15.24 7.13 -24.90
CA SER A 453 -15.42 8.43 -24.21
C SER A 453 -14.23 9.41 -24.24
N LEU A 454 -13.01 8.97 -24.58
CA LEU A 454 -11.78 9.76 -24.42
C LEU A 454 -11.08 10.12 -25.74
N VAL A 455 -11.51 9.53 -26.85
CA VAL A 455 -10.89 9.71 -28.17
C VAL A 455 -11.05 11.16 -28.64
N ALA A 456 -12.26 11.71 -28.55
CA ALA A 456 -12.59 13.05 -29.06
C ALA A 456 -11.82 14.21 -28.40
N THR A 457 -11.43 14.07 -27.14
CA THR A 457 -10.62 15.09 -26.43
C THR A 457 -9.15 15.01 -26.81
N GLN A 458 -8.62 13.78 -26.96
CA GLN A 458 -7.26 13.56 -27.46
C GLN A 458 -7.08 13.98 -28.91
N GLU A 459 -8.06 13.68 -29.78
CA GLU A 459 -8.10 14.16 -31.16
C GLU A 459 -8.00 15.68 -31.19
N ARG A 460 -8.90 16.38 -30.48
CA ARG A 460 -8.89 17.86 -30.41
C ARG A 460 -7.59 18.46 -29.86
N ALA A 461 -6.87 17.77 -28.97
CA ALA A 461 -5.52 18.20 -28.57
C ALA A 461 -4.52 18.00 -29.72
N ALA A 462 -4.49 16.83 -30.36
CA ALA A 462 -3.62 16.56 -31.51
C ALA A 462 -3.89 17.48 -32.72
N GLU A 463 -5.10 18.03 -32.86
CA GLU A 463 -5.42 19.06 -33.87
C GLU A 463 -4.58 20.35 -33.71
N LEU A 464 -4.16 20.70 -32.48
CA LEU A 464 -3.40 21.93 -32.22
C LEU A 464 -2.03 21.91 -32.87
N LEU A 465 -1.30 20.80 -32.73
CA LEU A 465 0.00 20.51 -33.34
C LEU A 465 -0.08 19.12 -34.00
N PRO A 466 -0.45 19.03 -35.30
CA PRO A 466 -0.70 17.75 -35.97
C PRO A 466 0.57 16.89 -36.12
N ASP A 467 1.73 17.54 -36.22
CA ASP A 467 3.01 16.89 -36.49
C ASP A 467 3.73 16.56 -35.17
N ARG A 468 3.56 15.34 -34.64
CA ARG A 468 4.19 14.90 -33.37
C ARG A 468 5.73 14.97 -33.36
N ARG A 469 6.37 14.79 -34.53
CA ARG A 469 7.79 15.08 -34.76
C ARG A 469 7.92 16.02 -35.96
N ILE A 470 8.55 17.16 -35.75
CA ILE A 470 8.81 18.21 -36.75
C ILE A 470 10.29 18.15 -37.10
N ALA A 471 10.61 17.71 -38.31
CA ALA A 471 11.98 17.75 -38.83
C ALA A 471 12.36 19.20 -39.16
N ALA A 472 13.52 19.67 -38.68
CA ALA A 472 13.92 21.06 -38.87
C ALA A 472 14.45 21.36 -40.27
N VAL A 473 14.12 22.57 -40.72
CA VAL A 473 14.75 23.39 -41.78
C VAL A 473 16.15 23.83 -41.36
N GLY A 474 16.97 22.88 -40.93
CA GLY A 474 18.31 23.13 -40.42
C GLY A 474 18.30 23.86 -39.07
N PRO A 475 18.81 25.10 -38.99
CA PRO A 475 18.67 25.91 -37.78
C PRO A 475 17.21 26.35 -37.55
N SER A 476 16.34 26.35 -38.57
CA SER A 476 14.93 26.76 -38.44
C SER A 476 13.95 25.58 -38.44
N ALA A 477 12.73 25.77 -37.94
CA ALA A 477 11.67 24.77 -37.98
C ALA A 477 10.30 25.41 -38.23
N SER A 478 9.55 24.87 -39.19
CA SER A 478 8.24 25.36 -39.64
C SER A 478 7.10 24.79 -38.78
N ILE A 479 6.93 25.31 -37.57
CA ILE A 479 5.99 24.79 -36.56
C ILE A 479 4.56 25.09 -37.02
N THR A 480 3.86 24.05 -37.44
CA THR A 480 2.51 24.14 -37.98
C THR A 480 1.48 23.94 -36.88
N MET A 481 0.53 24.86 -36.76
CA MET A 481 -0.45 24.92 -35.67
C MET A 481 -1.87 25.19 -36.18
N ARG A 482 -2.88 24.56 -35.60
CA ARG A 482 -4.29 24.92 -35.82
C ARG A 482 -4.96 25.40 -34.55
N ILE A 483 -5.07 26.71 -34.43
CA ILE A 483 -5.72 27.39 -33.32
C ILE A 483 -7.24 27.11 -33.41
N PRO A 484 -7.97 26.92 -32.29
CA PRO A 484 -9.44 26.84 -32.31
C PRO A 484 -10.18 28.18 -32.44
N ALA A 485 -11.50 28.14 -32.66
CA ALA A 485 -12.31 29.35 -32.83
C ALA A 485 -12.51 30.06 -31.48
N GLY A 486 -12.45 31.39 -31.46
CA GLY A 486 -12.72 32.19 -30.27
C GLY A 486 -11.69 32.05 -29.13
N ILE A 487 -10.50 31.53 -29.42
CA ILE A 487 -9.39 31.45 -28.45
C ILE A 487 -9.05 32.85 -27.92
N LYS A 488 -8.88 32.97 -26.60
CA LYS A 488 -8.59 34.24 -25.90
C LYS A 488 -7.10 34.47 -25.74
N ARG A 489 -6.29 33.43 -25.54
CA ARG A 489 -4.82 33.48 -25.50
C ARG A 489 -4.17 32.27 -26.16
N LEU A 490 -3.03 32.50 -26.79
CA LEU A 490 -2.17 31.47 -27.37
C LEU A 490 -0.72 31.68 -26.94
N THR A 491 -0.07 30.66 -26.39
CA THR A 491 1.39 30.60 -26.32
C THR A 491 1.95 29.52 -27.24
N LEU A 492 3.17 29.75 -27.72
CA LEU A 492 4.06 28.71 -28.23
C LEU A 492 5.38 28.86 -27.48
N ASP A 493 5.72 27.89 -26.66
CA ASP A 493 6.95 27.88 -25.87
C ASP A 493 7.82 26.66 -26.23
N VAL A 494 9.11 26.75 -25.91
CA VAL A 494 10.13 25.73 -26.17
C VAL A 494 10.67 25.22 -24.85
N TRP A 495 10.81 23.90 -24.74
CA TRP A 495 11.53 23.23 -23.68
C TRP A 495 12.66 22.36 -24.26
N ASP A 496 13.72 22.16 -23.50
CA ASP A 496 14.72 21.13 -23.82
C ASP A 496 14.19 19.72 -23.47
N ARG A 497 14.93 18.68 -23.88
CA ARG A 497 14.66 17.27 -23.53
C ARG A 497 14.70 16.94 -22.02
N PHE A 498 15.01 17.90 -21.16
CA PHE A 498 14.99 17.78 -19.69
C PHE A 498 13.92 18.68 -19.04
N GLY A 499 12.97 19.20 -19.82
CA GLY A 499 11.90 20.05 -19.34
C GLY A 499 12.36 21.42 -18.82
N VAL A 500 13.54 21.92 -19.20
CA VAL A 500 13.94 23.31 -19.00
C VAL A 500 13.23 24.16 -20.04
N GLU A 501 12.49 25.19 -19.64
CA GLU A 501 11.94 26.18 -20.57
C GLU A 501 13.09 27.00 -21.18
N VAL A 502 13.16 27.02 -22.51
CA VAL A 502 14.21 27.66 -23.31
C VAL A 502 13.76 29.02 -23.84
N GLY A 503 12.45 29.22 -24.02
CA GLY A 503 11.89 30.52 -24.39
C GLY A 503 10.44 30.45 -24.92
N ARG A 504 9.75 31.60 -24.92
CA ARG A 504 8.42 31.78 -25.51
C ARG A 504 8.51 32.43 -26.90
N LEU A 505 8.31 31.60 -27.92
CA LEU A 505 8.27 32.01 -29.32
C LEU A 505 7.04 32.84 -29.69
N LEU A 506 5.93 32.67 -28.96
CA LEU A 506 4.67 33.36 -29.23
C LEU A 506 3.88 33.59 -27.94
N ASP A 507 3.34 34.79 -27.75
CA ASP A 507 2.28 35.12 -26.78
C ASP A 507 1.28 36.04 -27.48
N GLU A 508 0.05 35.57 -27.72
CA GLU A 508 -0.99 36.34 -28.43
C GLU A 508 -2.29 36.38 -27.65
N ILE A 509 -2.87 37.59 -27.54
CA ILE A 509 -4.20 37.81 -26.97
C ILE A 509 -5.21 37.97 -28.12
N ARG A 510 -6.24 37.11 -28.13
CA ARG A 510 -7.21 36.94 -29.24
C ARG A 510 -6.49 36.66 -30.58
N PRO A 511 -5.72 35.55 -30.66
CA PRO A 511 -5.03 35.16 -31.88
C PRO A 511 -5.99 35.01 -33.06
N ARG A 512 -5.47 35.20 -34.29
CA ARG A 512 -6.24 34.88 -35.51
C ARG A 512 -6.52 33.39 -35.60
N ASP A 513 -7.72 33.06 -36.04
CA ASP A 513 -8.17 31.69 -36.21
C ASP A 513 -7.67 31.00 -37.48
N GLY A 514 -7.74 29.67 -37.47
CA GLY A 514 -7.45 28.80 -38.60
C GLY A 514 -6.10 28.09 -38.49
N LEU A 515 -5.49 27.84 -39.64
CA LEU A 515 -4.15 27.28 -39.77
C LEU A 515 -3.11 28.39 -39.74
N ARG A 516 -2.05 28.22 -38.96
CA ARG A 516 -0.84 29.05 -39.03
C ARG A 516 0.40 28.16 -39.07
N THR A 517 1.49 28.72 -39.57
CA THR A 517 2.82 28.17 -39.36
C THR A 517 3.69 29.27 -38.77
N PHE A 518 4.47 28.92 -37.76
CA PHE A 518 5.45 29.77 -37.12
C PHE A 518 6.85 29.27 -37.53
N GLU A 519 7.65 30.13 -38.15
CA GLU A 519 9.02 29.79 -38.52
C GLU A 519 9.95 30.12 -37.35
N TRP A 520 10.24 29.11 -36.52
CA TRP A 520 11.26 29.24 -35.49
C TRP A 520 12.65 29.20 -36.14
N VAL A 521 13.60 29.99 -35.66
CA VAL A 521 14.97 30.09 -36.20
C VAL A 521 16.02 29.44 -35.29
N GLY A 522 15.61 28.52 -34.41
CA GLY A 522 16.51 27.77 -33.53
C GLY A 522 17.22 28.65 -32.52
N LYS A 523 16.48 29.59 -31.94
CA LYS A 523 16.97 30.58 -30.96
C LYS A 523 16.13 30.61 -29.70
N ASP A 524 16.76 30.97 -28.60
CA ASP A 524 16.11 31.34 -27.33
C ASP A 524 15.60 32.80 -27.36
N ASP A 525 14.94 33.21 -26.27
CA ASP A 525 14.40 34.56 -26.08
C ASP A 525 15.49 35.64 -25.94
N LEU A 526 16.74 35.25 -25.70
CA LEU A 526 17.92 36.13 -25.70
C LEU A 526 18.52 36.29 -27.11
N GLY A 527 17.97 35.57 -28.11
CA GLY A 527 18.45 35.56 -29.49
C GLY A 527 19.70 34.71 -29.71
N SER A 528 20.11 33.89 -28.75
CA SER A 528 21.24 32.96 -28.85
C SER A 528 20.85 31.75 -29.69
N THR A 529 21.76 31.27 -30.54
CA THR A 529 21.52 30.06 -31.34
C THR A 529 21.63 28.82 -30.46
N LEU A 530 20.62 27.94 -30.53
CA LEU A 530 20.54 26.70 -29.78
C LEU A 530 21.38 25.58 -30.41
N ALA A 531 21.70 24.57 -29.62
CA ALA A 531 22.42 23.39 -30.08
C ALA A 531 21.56 22.53 -31.03
N ALA A 532 22.20 21.68 -31.83
CA ALA A 532 21.49 20.64 -32.57
C ALA A 532 20.99 19.55 -31.61
N GLY A 533 19.75 19.09 -31.80
CA GLY A 533 19.11 18.13 -30.90
C GLY A 533 17.59 18.17 -30.92
N ASP A 534 16.97 17.32 -30.10
CA ASP A 534 15.52 17.28 -29.88
C ASP A 534 15.10 18.30 -28.81
N TYR A 535 14.17 19.17 -29.19
CA TYR A 535 13.46 20.13 -28.35
C TYR A 535 11.98 19.78 -28.30
N ILE A 536 11.29 20.09 -27.21
CA ILE A 536 9.83 19.98 -27.11
C ILE A 536 9.27 21.37 -27.35
N VAL A 537 8.50 21.57 -28.43
CA VAL A 537 7.69 22.78 -28.60
C VAL A 537 6.27 22.48 -28.14
N ARG A 538 5.63 23.40 -27.43
CA ARG A 538 4.24 23.21 -26.99
C ARG A 538 3.40 24.45 -27.23
N LEU A 539 2.22 24.20 -27.77
CA LEU A 539 1.20 25.18 -28.04
C LEU A 539 0.15 25.11 -26.93
N THR A 540 -0.13 26.23 -26.27
CA THR A 540 -1.22 26.34 -25.30
C THR A 540 -2.25 27.32 -25.82
N ALA A 541 -3.45 26.84 -26.13
CA ALA A 541 -4.55 27.61 -26.70
C ALA A 541 -5.73 27.61 -25.70
N ASP A 542 -5.88 28.71 -24.96
CA ASP A 542 -6.69 28.81 -23.73
C ASP A 542 -6.40 27.67 -22.74
N ASP A 543 -7.28 26.67 -22.70
CA ASP A 543 -7.34 25.51 -21.82
C ASP A 543 -6.72 24.24 -22.44
N MET A 544 -6.42 24.26 -23.74
CA MET A 544 -5.90 23.09 -24.46
C MET A 544 -4.40 23.22 -24.73
N THR A 545 -3.65 22.17 -24.40
CA THR A 545 -2.22 22.04 -24.72
C THR A 545 -1.98 20.90 -25.71
N ALA A 546 -1.01 21.09 -26.59
CA ALA A 546 -0.35 20.01 -27.34
C ALA A 546 1.16 20.27 -27.40
N SER A 547 1.96 19.21 -27.52
CA SER A 547 3.40 19.32 -27.72
C SER A 547 3.88 18.46 -28.91
N SER A 548 4.98 18.87 -29.51
CA SER A 548 5.68 18.18 -30.59
C SER A 548 7.18 18.20 -30.34
N ILE A 549 7.89 17.16 -30.78
CA ILE A 549 9.36 17.17 -30.77
C ILE A 549 9.86 17.85 -32.05
N VAL A 550 10.63 18.93 -31.92
CA VAL A 550 11.39 19.56 -33.02
C VAL A 550 12.82 19.07 -32.97
N THR A 551 13.28 18.41 -34.03
CA THR A 551 14.67 17.96 -34.17
C THR A 551 15.47 19.00 -34.96
N LEU A 552 16.20 19.89 -34.29
CA LEU A 552 17.06 20.91 -34.93
C LEU A 552 18.31 20.26 -35.56
N GLY A 553 18.67 20.67 -36.79
CA GLY A 553 19.68 19.97 -37.60
C GLY A 553 20.29 20.79 -38.73
N LYS A 554 20.36 20.23 -39.94
CA LYS A 554 20.75 20.91 -41.20
C LYS A 554 19.65 20.66 -42.28
N THR A 555 19.56 21.54 -43.29
CA THR A 555 18.37 21.97 -44.09
C THR A 555 17.62 20.86 -44.94
N PRO A 556 16.32 21.01 -45.39
CA PRO A 556 15.27 19.94 -45.27
C PRO A 556 14.33 19.60 -46.49
N ALA A 557 13.13 19.03 -46.18
CA ALA A 557 11.81 19.13 -46.88
C ALA A 557 10.63 19.49 -45.89
N VAL A 558 9.34 19.65 -46.32
CA VAL A 558 8.22 20.21 -45.46
C VAL A 558 6.75 19.88 -45.91
N VAL A 559 5.70 20.36 -45.20
CA VAL A 559 4.21 20.52 -45.49
C VAL A 559 3.13 19.68 -44.69
N ARG A 560 2.56 20.21 -43.57
CA ARG A 560 1.11 20.47 -43.13
C ARG A 560 -0.06 19.42 -43.32
N ALA A 561 -1.22 19.37 -42.58
CA ALA A 561 -1.79 19.89 -41.28
C ALA A 561 -3.33 19.53 -41.03
N GLN A 562 -3.99 19.96 -39.90
CA GLN A 562 -5.44 20.38 -39.67
C GLN A 562 -6.39 19.65 -38.61
N GLY A 563 -7.66 20.12 -38.38
CA GLY A 563 -8.62 19.81 -37.24
C GLY A 563 -9.82 20.82 -36.97
N ARG A 564 -10.65 20.78 -35.87
CA ARG A 564 -11.19 21.89 -34.96
C ARG A 564 -12.60 21.72 -34.23
N ARG A 565 -12.65 21.61 -32.85
CA ARG A 565 -13.67 21.99 -31.73
C ARG A 565 -15.24 21.91 -31.90
N ALA A 566 -16.19 21.81 -30.90
CA ALA A 566 -16.37 22.05 -29.41
C ALA A 566 -17.35 21.00 -28.70
N ALA A 567 -18.20 21.08 -27.62
CA ALA A 567 -18.75 22.01 -26.55
C ALA A 567 -19.46 21.24 -25.33
N VAL A 568 -20.04 21.86 -24.25
CA VAL A 568 -20.61 21.21 -22.96
C VAL A 568 -21.69 22.04 -22.16
N PRO A 569 -22.54 21.50 -21.19
CA PRO A 569 -22.68 21.97 -19.74
C PRO A 569 -23.19 20.95 -18.61
N THR A 570 -23.51 21.37 -17.34
CA THR A 570 -23.53 20.60 -16.02
C THR A 570 -24.60 20.94 -14.88
N LEU A 571 -24.74 20.20 -13.72
CA LEU A 571 -25.42 20.56 -12.39
C LEU A 571 -25.29 19.53 -11.16
N SER A 572 -25.81 19.79 -9.90
CA SER A 572 -25.74 18.97 -8.59
C SER A 572 -26.86 19.32 -7.51
N LEU A 573 -27.04 18.98 -6.17
CA LEU A 573 -26.35 18.38 -4.94
C LEU A 573 -27.37 18.08 -3.72
N VAL A 574 -26.98 17.66 -2.45
CA VAL A 574 -27.62 17.81 -1.03
C VAL A 574 -27.73 16.55 -0.03
N ALA A 575 -27.85 16.71 1.34
CA ALA A 575 -27.71 15.68 2.47
C ALA A 575 -28.52 15.88 3.85
N PRO A 576 -28.47 14.97 4.91
CA PRO A 576 -29.39 14.86 6.11
C PRO A 576 -28.84 15.04 7.60
N ARG A 577 -29.41 14.39 8.69
CA ARG A 577 -29.23 14.65 10.19
C ARG A 577 -29.52 13.45 11.20
N ALA A 578 -29.35 13.62 12.56
CA ALA A 578 -29.30 12.57 13.65
C ALA A 578 -29.95 12.83 15.08
N GLY A 579 -29.91 11.85 16.03
CA GLY A 579 -30.39 11.86 17.46
C GLY A 579 -30.05 10.59 18.32
N ARG A 580 -30.24 10.57 19.68
CA ARG A 580 -29.77 9.50 20.64
C ARG A 580 -30.85 8.55 21.23
N LEU A 581 -30.52 7.25 21.45
CA LEU A 581 -31.35 6.19 22.09
C LEU A 581 -30.59 5.38 23.20
N THR A 582 -31.24 4.40 23.85
CA THR A 582 -30.67 3.47 24.87
C THR A 582 -31.16 2.02 24.73
N VAL A 583 -30.42 1.03 25.26
CA VAL A 583 -30.77 -0.42 25.18
C VAL A 583 -32.09 -0.73 25.89
N ALA A 584 -32.25 -0.33 27.15
CA ALA A 584 -33.47 -0.60 27.91
C ALA A 584 -34.75 0.00 27.25
N ALA A 585 -34.61 1.11 26.52
CA ALA A 585 -35.72 1.70 25.75
C ALA A 585 -36.05 0.90 24.48
N LEU A 586 -35.04 0.29 23.83
CA LEU A 586 -35.25 -0.64 22.71
C LEU A 586 -35.83 -1.97 23.18
N MET A 587 -35.30 -2.57 24.25
CA MET A 587 -35.76 -3.86 24.79
C MET A 587 -37.20 -3.81 25.31
N ALA A 588 -37.65 -2.65 25.80
CA ALA A 588 -39.05 -2.40 26.15
C ALA A 588 -40.03 -2.46 24.96
N VAL A 589 -39.54 -2.47 23.70
CA VAL A 589 -40.36 -2.70 22.50
C VAL A 589 -40.51 -4.20 22.28
N THR A 590 -41.70 -4.71 22.59
CA THR A 590 -42.08 -6.12 22.37
C THR A 590 -42.16 -6.46 20.88
N SER A 591 -41.77 -7.68 20.48
CA SER A 591 -42.27 -8.27 19.23
C SER A 591 -43.82 -8.19 19.19
N PRO A 592 -44.45 -7.98 18.01
CA PRO A 592 -43.86 -7.73 16.69
C PRO A 592 -43.79 -6.23 16.35
N LYS A 593 -43.56 -5.35 17.35
CA LYS A 593 -43.52 -3.89 17.16
C LYS A 593 -42.13 -3.34 16.84
N ARG A 594 -41.10 -4.18 16.90
CA ARG A 594 -39.74 -3.83 16.47
C ARG A 594 -39.73 -3.80 14.94
N ASP A 595 -39.39 -2.65 14.37
CA ASP A 595 -39.42 -2.44 12.92
C ASP A 595 -38.01 -2.22 12.35
N LEU A 596 -37.93 -1.86 11.07
CA LEU A 596 -36.66 -1.62 10.38
C LEU A 596 -35.88 -0.42 10.95
N GLN A 597 -36.55 0.52 11.65
CA GLN A 597 -35.85 1.61 12.34
C GLN A 597 -35.33 1.13 13.70
N TRP A 598 -36.11 0.34 14.44
CA TRP A 598 -35.65 -0.32 15.67
C TRP A 598 -34.37 -1.13 15.43
N LEU A 599 -34.29 -1.90 14.34
CA LEU A 599 -33.06 -2.63 13.98
C LEU A 599 -31.87 -1.69 13.73
N LYS A 600 -32.08 -0.55 13.06
CA LYS A 600 -30.99 0.43 12.79
C LYS A 600 -30.51 1.09 14.06
N ASP A 601 -31.42 1.49 14.94
CA ASP A 601 -31.10 2.11 16.22
C ASP A 601 -30.41 1.12 17.17
N ALA A 602 -30.84 -0.15 17.16
CA ALA A 602 -30.22 -1.23 17.93
C ALA A 602 -28.80 -1.53 17.47
N LEU A 603 -28.59 -1.76 16.16
CA LEU A 603 -27.27 -2.02 15.59
C LEU A 603 -26.33 -0.82 15.76
N GLN A 604 -26.83 0.42 15.71
CA GLN A 604 -26.02 1.60 16.01
C GLN A 604 -25.57 1.65 17.48
N ILE A 605 -26.31 1.05 18.43
CA ILE A 605 -25.86 0.91 19.82
C ILE A 605 -24.90 -0.27 19.97
N ALA A 606 -25.12 -1.39 19.27
CA ALA A 606 -24.19 -2.51 19.23
C ALA A 606 -22.78 -2.05 18.77
N ILE A 607 -22.71 -1.34 17.64
CA ILE A 607 -21.48 -0.71 17.13
C ILE A 607 -20.77 0.18 18.16
N GLN A 608 -21.52 0.86 19.05
CA GLN A 608 -20.92 1.66 20.12
C GLN A 608 -20.37 0.78 21.26
N LEU A 609 -21.02 -0.35 21.58
CA LEU A 609 -20.56 -1.31 22.59
C LEU A 609 -19.22 -1.94 22.18
N GLU A 610 -19.12 -2.50 20.98
CA GLU A 610 -17.86 -3.10 20.47
C GLU A 610 -16.72 -2.06 20.40
N LEU A 611 -17.05 -0.80 20.08
CA LEU A 611 -16.07 0.29 20.08
C LEU A 611 -15.61 0.71 21.50
N ALA A 612 -16.39 0.39 22.54
CA ALA A 612 -16.12 0.78 23.91
C ALA A 612 -15.14 -0.16 24.66
N THR A 613 -14.92 -1.38 24.15
CA THR A 613 -14.05 -2.40 24.76
C THR A 613 -12.59 -2.25 24.30
N ILE A 614 -12.39 -1.91 23.02
CA ILE A 614 -11.07 -1.86 22.36
C ILE A 614 -10.09 -0.90 23.06
N PRO A 615 -10.43 0.37 23.39
CA PRO A 615 -9.46 1.29 24.02
C PRO A 615 -8.99 0.86 25.42
N PRO A 616 -9.86 0.37 26.34
CA PRO A 616 -9.43 -0.31 27.57
C PRO A 616 -8.49 -1.49 27.36
N TYR A 617 -8.78 -2.37 26.38
CA TYR A 617 -7.98 -3.57 26.13
C TYR A 617 -6.59 -3.23 25.54
N LEU A 618 -6.53 -2.28 24.61
CA LEU A 618 -5.28 -1.69 24.10
C LEU A 618 -4.44 -1.05 25.22
N THR A 619 -5.08 -0.28 26.11
CA THR A 619 -4.39 0.39 27.22
C THR A 619 -3.67 -0.63 28.10
N ALA A 620 -4.37 -1.69 28.52
CA ALA A 620 -3.77 -2.77 29.29
C ALA A 620 -2.64 -3.47 28.52
N TYR A 621 -2.85 -3.81 27.24
CA TYR A 621 -1.87 -4.44 26.35
C TYR A 621 -0.56 -3.64 26.24
N TRP A 622 -0.63 -2.33 26.07
CA TRP A 622 0.57 -1.48 25.95
C TRP A 622 1.35 -1.35 27.27
N THR A 623 0.71 -1.47 28.43
CA THR A 623 1.44 -1.43 29.71
C THR A 623 2.32 -2.65 29.95
N ILE A 624 2.08 -3.80 29.31
CA ILE A 624 2.87 -5.01 29.52
C ILE A 624 4.25 -4.88 28.84
N LYS A 625 5.33 -5.07 29.60
CA LYS A 625 6.71 -4.91 29.09
C LYS A 625 7.15 -6.07 28.20
N ASP A 626 6.97 -7.31 28.66
CA ASP A 626 7.34 -8.51 27.92
C ASP A 626 6.41 -8.71 26.69
N SER A 627 7.01 -8.75 25.50
CA SER A 627 6.32 -8.94 24.23
C SER A 627 5.83 -10.38 23.99
N THR A 628 6.37 -11.35 24.73
CA THR A 628 6.12 -12.79 24.56
C THR A 628 5.08 -13.35 25.54
N HIS A 629 4.88 -12.66 26.67
CA HIS A 629 4.05 -13.08 27.79
C HIS A 629 2.60 -13.47 27.40
N ASP A 630 2.11 -14.60 27.91
CA ASP A 630 0.80 -15.15 27.56
C ASP A 630 -0.36 -14.15 27.76
N ALA A 631 -0.38 -13.41 28.87
CA ALA A 631 -1.40 -12.37 29.08
C ALA A 631 -1.39 -11.28 28.00
N LYS A 632 -0.22 -10.92 27.44
CA LYS A 632 -0.12 -9.95 26.34
C LYS A 632 -0.58 -10.55 25.00
N ARG A 633 -0.32 -11.84 24.79
CA ARG A 633 -0.81 -12.60 23.63
C ARG A 633 -2.33 -12.70 23.65
N SER A 634 -2.91 -13.13 24.78
CA SER A 634 -4.35 -13.30 24.98
C SER A 634 -5.11 -11.98 24.80
N ILE A 635 -4.67 -10.88 25.42
CA ILE A 635 -5.32 -9.56 25.23
C ILE A 635 -5.21 -9.07 23.78
N LYS A 636 -4.12 -9.42 23.07
CA LYS A 636 -3.92 -9.06 21.65
C LYS A 636 -4.85 -9.81 20.70
N GLU A 637 -5.19 -11.04 21.04
CA GLU A 637 -6.17 -11.85 20.30
C GLU A 637 -7.57 -11.32 20.57
N ILE A 638 -7.94 -11.13 21.84
CA ILE A 638 -9.23 -10.54 22.25
C ILE A 638 -9.52 -9.22 21.53
N TRP A 639 -8.65 -8.19 21.60
CA TRP A 639 -8.99 -6.90 20.94
C TRP A 639 -9.11 -6.99 19.42
N ARG A 640 -8.58 -8.03 18.76
CA ARG A 640 -8.78 -8.28 17.32
C ARG A 640 -10.10 -8.96 17.04
N GLU A 641 -10.56 -9.81 17.95
CA GLU A 641 -11.89 -10.42 17.91
C GLU A 641 -12.94 -9.30 18.07
N GLU A 642 -12.78 -8.39 19.03
CA GLU A 642 -13.61 -7.16 19.20
C GLU A 642 -13.70 -6.30 17.91
N MET A 643 -12.58 -6.14 17.19
CA MET A 643 -12.59 -5.40 15.91
C MET A 643 -13.40 -6.11 14.82
N ALA A 644 -13.41 -7.45 14.82
CA ALA A 644 -14.25 -8.22 13.91
C ALA A 644 -15.73 -8.09 14.31
N HIS A 645 -16.05 -8.14 15.60
CA HIS A 645 -17.41 -7.97 16.12
C HIS A 645 -17.98 -6.59 15.76
N PHE A 646 -17.21 -5.53 16.04
CA PHE A 646 -17.47 -4.15 15.61
C PHE A 646 -17.79 -4.06 14.11
N GLY A 647 -16.97 -4.68 13.28
CA GLY A 647 -17.13 -4.63 11.83
C GLY A 647 -18.30 -5.47 11.31
N LEU A 648 -18.65 -6.56 12.00
CA LEU A 648 -19.84 -7.36 11.69
C LEU A 648 -21.12 -6.63 12.08
N ALA A 649 -21.15 -5.95 13.22
CA ALA A 649 -22.25 -5.04 13.60
C ALA A 649 -22.42 -3.90 12.58
N CYS A 650 -21.32 -3.35 12.05
CA CYS A 650 -21.36 -2.38 10.96
C CYS A 650 -21.87 -2.98 9.63
N ASN A 651 -21.47 -4.20 9.27
CA ASN A 651 -21.99 -4.93 8.10
C ASN A 651 -23.51 -5.19 8.23
N LEU A 652 -23.99 -5.62 9.39
CA LEU A 652 -25.42 -5.79 9.70
C LEU A 652 -26.19 -4.49 9.49
N LEU A 653 -25.66 -3.35 9.96
CA LEU A 653 -26.33 -2.04 9.84
C LEU A 653 -26.44 -1.58 8.37
N VAL A 654 -25.38 -1.71 7.57
CA VAL A 654 -25.45 -1.30 6.15
C VAL A 654 -26.25 -2.29 5.29
N ALA A 655 -26.31 -3.58 5.67
CA ALA A 655 -27.12 -4.60 5.00
C ALA A 655 -28.61 -4.24 4.97
N ILE A 656 -29.12 -3.58 6.01
CA ILE A 656 -30.50 -3.06 6.08
C ILE A 656 -30.64 -1.60 5.60
N GLY A 657 -29.61 -1.06 4.93
CA GLY A 657 -29.58 0.34 4.48
C GLY A 657 -29.53 1.35 5.61
N GLY A 658 -28.90 1.02 6.74
CA GLY A 658 -28.41 1.99 7.71
C GLY A 658 -27.05 2.56 7.30
N THR A 659 -26.44 3.36 8.16
CA THR A 659 -25.06 3.87 8.02
C THR A 659 -24.49 4.04 9.42
N PRO A 660 -23.34 3.44 9.77
CA PRO A 660 -22.70 3.65 11.06
C PRO A 660 -22.36 5.14 11.28
N LEU A 661 -22.61 5.60 12.50
CA LEU A 661 -22.15 6.88 13.04
C LEU A 661 -21.06 6.58 14.08
N LEU A 662 -19.90 7.19 13.89
CA LEU A 662 -18.67 7.00 14.65
C LEU A 662 -17.93 8.33 14.88
N THR A 663 -18.25 9.40 14.14
CA THR A 663 -17.61 10.72 14.24
C THR A 663 -18.43 11.76 15.01
N ASP A 664 -19.67 11.43 15.41
CA ASP A 664 -20.51 12.31 16.24
C ASP A 664 -20.07 12.24 17.72
N PRO A 665 -19.68 13.37 18.36
CA PRO A 665 -19.36 13.42 19.80
C PRO A 665 -20.49 12.98 20.75
N ALA A 666 -21.70 12.72 20.22
CA ALA A 666 -22.82 12.10 20.89
C ALA A 666 -22.75 10.56 20.96
N VAL A 667 -22.07 9.86 20.06
CA VAL A 667 -22.00 8.38 20.04
C VAL A 667 -20.64 7.81 20.48
N ILE A 668 -19.58 8.62 20.43
CA ILE A 668 -18.22 8.17 20.78
C ILE A 668 -18.11 7.85 22.28
N PRO A 669 -17.57 6.67 22.66
CA PRO A 669 -17.29 6.29 24.05
C PRO A 669 -16.40 7.30 24.81
N LYS A 670 -16.48 7.31 26.15
CA LYS A 670 -15.73 8.25 27.01
C LYS A 670 -15.23 7.54 28.26
N TYR A 671 -13.99 7.84 28.63
CA TYR A 671 -13.31 7.17 29.74
C TYR A 671 -12.72 8.16 30.77
N PRO A 672 -12.66 7.76 32.06
CA PRO A 672 -13.54 6.77 32.68
C PRO A 672 -15.03 7.12 32.50
N GLY A 673 -15.86 6.13 32.17
CA GLY A 673 -17.29 6.33 31.89
C GLY A 673 -18.08 5.02 31.77
N PRO A 674 -19.42 5.09 31.64
CA PRO A 674 -20.28 3.91 31.51
C PRO A 674 -20.22 3.31 30.10
N LEU A 675 -20.63 2.05 29.97
CA LEU A 675 -20.85 1.43 28.66
C LEU A 675 -21.96 2.16 27.87
N PRO A 676 -21.84 2.26 26.53
CA PRO A 676 -22.89 2.81 25.67
C PRO A 676 -24.25 2.12 25.84
N GLY A 677 -25.31 2.84 25.47
CA GLY A 677 -26.69 2.34 25.57
C GLY A 677 -27.22 2.12 26.99
N GLY A 678 -26.38 2.15 28.03
CA GLY A 678 -26.75 1.92 29.43
C GLY A 678 -26.58 0.48 29.93
N VAL A 679 -25.86 -0.37 29.19
CA VAL A 679 -25.54 -1.75 29.60
C VAL A 679 -24.72 -1.78 30.89
N ARG A 680 -24.89 -2.82 31.73
CA ARG A 680 -24.30 -2.96 33.09
C ARG A 680 -24.42 -1.66 33.94
N PRO A 681 -25.63 -1.22 34.31
CA PRO A 681 -25.84 0.06 35.02
C PRO A 681 -25.00 0.20 36.30
N GLY A 682 -24.05 1.14 36.28
CA GLY A 682 -23.13 1.40 37.41
C GLY A 682 -21.70 0.94 37.19
N LEU A 683 -21.43 0.12 36.17
CA LEU A 683 -20.07 -0.14 35.69
C LEU A 683 -19.48 1.16 35.10
N ILE A 684 -18.24 1.48 35.51
CA ILE A 684 -17.46 2.60 34.98
C ILE A 684 -16.14 2.03 34.49
N VAL A 685 -15.97 2.01 33.16
CA VAL A 685 -14.80 1.43 32.48
C VAL A 685 -13.66 2.46 32.48
N PRO A 686 -12.50 2.17 33.11
CA PRO A 686 -11.36 3.09 33.16
C PRO A 686 -10.24 2.67 32.20
N LEU A 687 -9.43 3.65 31.80
CA LEU A 687 -8.14 3.41 31.15
C LEU A 687 -7.05 3.42 32.23
N ARG A 688 -6.37 2.28 32.42
CA ARG A 688 -5.31 2.06 33.42
C ARG A 688 -4.43 0.87 33.02
N LYS A 689 -3.28 0.69 33.69
CA LYS A 689 -2.41 -0.48 33.53
C LYS A 689 -3.13 -1.81 33.79
N LEU A 690 -2.60 -2.89 33.22
CA LEU A 690 -3.05 -4.23 33.55
C LEU A 690 -2.69 -4.55 35.01
N ASP A 691 -3.71 -4.85 35.80
CA ASP A 691 -3.61 -5.50 37.11
C ASP A 691 -4.90 -6.30 37.37
N LYS A 692 -4.97 -6.97 38.52
CA LYS A 692 -6.13 -7.80 38.89
C LYS A 692 -7.46 -7.03 38.94
N ALA A 693 -7.44 -5.73 39.23
CA ALA A 693 -8.65 -4.92 39.25
C ALA A 693 -9.08 -4.54 37.83
N GLN A 694 -8.14 -4.22 36.94
CA GLN A 694 -8.47 -3.99 35.53
C GLN A 694 -8.95 -5.27 34.83
N ALA A 695 -8.34 -6.42 35.11
CA ALA A 695 -8.83 -7.72 34.64
C ALA A 695 -10.25 -8.03 35.14
N LYS A 696 -10.63 -7.57 36.34
CA LYS A 696 -12.02 -7.68 36.84
C LYS A 696 -12.99 -6.80 36.05
N VAL A 697 -12.60 -5.57 35.69
CA VAL A 697 -13.44 -4.70 34.84
C VAL A 697 -13.68 -5.37 33.48
N PHE A 698 -12.66 -6.02 32.91
CA PHE A 698 -12.81 -6.76 31.66
C PHE A 698 -13.80 -7.93 31.81
N MET A 699 -13.73 -8.70 32.91
CA MET A 699 -14.75 -9.71 33.24
C MET A 699 -16.16 -9.14 33.50
N GLU A 700 -16.29 -7.86 33.87
CA GLU A 700 -17.59 -7.19 34.08
C GLU A 700 -18.19 -6.63 32.78
N ILE A 701 -17.37 -6.44 31.75
CA ILE A 701 -17.81 -6.18 30.38
C ILE A 701 -18.33 -7.50 29.78
N GLU A 702 -17.47 -8.52 29.72
CA GLU A 702 -17.75 -9.83 29.10
C GLU A 702 -18.67 -10.76 29.93
N TYR A 703 -19.41 -10.24 30.91
CA TYR A 703 -20.11 -11.10 31.88
C TYR A 703 -21.27 -11.88 31.20
N PRO A 704 -21.28 -13.23 31.20
CA PRO A 704 -22.22 -14.03 30.42
C PRO A 704 -23.69 -13.91 30.85
N GLN A 705 -24.60 -13.97 29.86
CA GLN A 705 -26.05 -13.86 30.01
C GLN A 705 -26.65 -14.79 31.09
N ASP A 706 -26.32 -16.08 31.05
CA ASP A 706 -26.80 -17.09 32.02
C ASP A 706 -25.95 -17.13 33.31
N GLY A 707 -24.94 -16.27 33.42
CA GLY A 707 -23.91 -16.31 34.44
C GLY A 707 -22.75 -17.28 34.09
N PRO A 708 -21.57 -17.07 34.70
CA PRO A 708 -20.36 -17.79 34.32
C PRO A 708 -20.33 -19.23 34.82
N LEU A 709 -19.84 -20.13 33.96
CA LEU A 709 -19.62 -21.53 34.32
C LEU A 709 -18.68 -21.64 35.53
N ALA A 710 -19.00 -22.58 36.42
CA ALA A 710 -18.42 -22.81 37.75
C ALA A 710 -18.97 -21.97 38.93
N LEU A 711 -19.86 -20.99 38.74
CA LEU A 711 -20.65 -20.42 39.85
C LEU A 711 -22.05 -21.06 39.92
N ALA A 712 -22.46 -21.43 41.13
CA ALA A 712 -23.77 -22.03 41.38
C ALA A 712 -24.79 -20.95 41.79
N ALA A 713 -25.85 -20.83 40.97
CA ALA A 713 -26.89 -19.79 40.98
C ALA A 713 -26.42 -18.41 40.44
N PRO A 714 -27.11 -17.85 39.42
CA PRO A 714 -26.90 -16.46 39.01
C PRO A 714 -27.45 -15.53 40.10
N THR A 715 -26.63 -14.58 40.55
CA THR A 715 -26.97 -13.65 41.64
C THR A 715 -27.33 -12.24 41.18
N GLU A 716 -27.15 -11.93 39.89
CA GLU A 716 -27.38 -10.61 39.31
C GLU A 716 -28.12 -10.71 37.98
N THR A 717 -29.31 -10.12 37.91
CA THR A 717 -30.12 -10.03 36.70
C THR A 717 -29.94 -8.63 36.09
N PHE A 718 -29.07 -8.51 35.11
CA PHE A 718 -28.85 -7.30 34.32
C PHE A 718 -28.77 -7.66 32.84
N ASP A 719 -29.41 -6.86 32.00
CA ASP A 719 -29.39 -6.95 30.53
C ASP A 719 -27.92 -7.12 30.05
N SER A 720 -27.58 -8.27 29.45
CA SER A 720 -26.23 -8.55 28.93
C SER A 720 -26.07 -8.11 27.48
N ILE A 721 -24.84 -8.17 26.96
CA ILE A 721 -24.56 -7.89 25.56
C ILE A 721 -25.19 -9.00 24.69
N GLY A 722 -25.06 -10.26 25.11
CA GLY A 722 -25.72 -11.43 24.53
C GLY A 722 -27.25 -11.32 24.47
N GLU A 723 -27.92 -10.81 25.51
CA GLU A 723 -29.39 -10.62 25.49
C GLU A 723 -29.82 -9.57 24.44
N PHE A 724 -29.07 -8.48 24.31
CA PHE A 724 -29.32 -7.44 23.32
C PHE A 724 -29.12 -7.97 21.88
N TYR A 725 -28.06 -8.75 21.65
CA TYR A 725 -27.83 -9.41 20.37
C TYR A 725 -28.88 -10.48 20.03
N ALA A 726 -29.37 -11.24 21.02
CA ALA A 726 -30.46 -12.19 20.82
C ALA A 726 -31.75 -11.50 20.35
N ALA A 727 -32.08 -10.33 20.92
CA ALA A 727 -33.23 -9.53 20.48
C ALA A 727 -33.04 -8.94 19.07
N ILE A 728 -31.80 -8.62 18.66
CA ILE A 728 -31.48 -8.20 17.28
C ILE A 728 -31.70 -9.38 16.32
N LEU A 729 -31.21 -10.59 16.64
CA LEU A 729 -31.39 -11.79 15.82
C LEU A 729 -32.87 -12.18 15.66
N GLU A 730 -33.63 -12.22 16.76
CA GLU A 730 -35.09 -12.43 16.76
C GLU A 730 -35.78 -11.48 15.78
N THR A 731 -35.46 -10.18 15.87
CA THR A 731 -36.07 -9.15 15.05
C THR A 731 -35.70 -9.27 13.55
N PHE A 732 -34.46 -9.69 13.24
CA PHE A 732 -34.07 -10.01 11.86
C PHE A 732 -34.84 -11.21 11.29
N GLN A 733 -35.05 -12.26 12.10
CA GLN A 733 -35.81 -13.45 11.72
C GLN A 733 -37.30 -13.14 11.51
N GLU A 734 -37.90 -12.31 12.37
CA GLU A 734 -39.31 -11.88 12.26
C GLU A 734 -39.56 -10.95 11.05
N LEU A 735 -38.72 -9.91 10.87
CA LEU A 735 -38.91 -8.92 9.81
C LEU A 735 -38.47 -9.44 8.44
N ASN A 736 -37.51 -10.38 8.40
CA ASN A 736 -36.88 -10.90 7.18
C ASN A 736 -36.57 -9.82 6.12
N PRO A 737 -35.83 -8.76 6.48
CA PRO A 737 -35.63 -7.59 5.61
C PRO A 737 -34.81 -7.95 4.36
N THR A 738 -34.99 -7.19 3.28
CA THR A 738 -34.12 -7.31 2.10
C THR A 738 -32.71 -6.84 2.44
N LEU A 739 -31.75 -7.77 2.46
CA LEU A 739 -30.35 -7.51 2.75
C LEU A 739 -29.59 -7.11 1.48
N THR A 740 -28.90 -5.97 1.51
CA THR A 740 -28.02 -5.54 0.43
C THR A 740 -26.56 -5.90 0.70
N LEU A 741 -25.85 -6.37 -0.32
CA LEU A 741 -24.38 -6.58 -0.29
C LEU A 741 -23.59 -5.29 -0.58
N ASP A 742 -24.31 -4.20 -0.87
CA ASP A 742 -23.78 -2.84 -0.97
C ASP A 742 -23.22 -2.37 0.38
N ARG A 743 -22.16 -1.58 0.33
CA ARG A 743 -21.40 -1.02 1.47
C ARG A 743 -20.85 -2.01 2.53
N GLN A 744 -21.14 -3.31 2.43
CA GLN A 744 -20.56 -4.33 3.31
C GLN A 744 -19.10 -4.68 2.94
N LEU A 745 -18.28 -4.97 3.95
CA LEU A 745 -16.87 -5.34 3.81
C LEU A 745 -16.68 -6.86 3.97
N SER A 746 -15.54 -7.39 3.49
CA SER A 746 -15.27 -8.84 3.49
C SER A 746 -13.77 -9.15 3.55
N SER A 747 -13.12 -8.73 4.63
CA SER A 747 -11.70 -8.89 4.92
C SER A 747 -11.50 -8.83 6.44
N LEU A 748 -10.35 -9.29 6.95
CA LEU A 748 -9.98 -9.14 8.37
C LEU A 748 -10.99 -9.79 9.35
N GLY A 749 -11.47 -10.99 9.02
CA GLY A 749 -12.52 -11.70 9.77
C GLY A 749 -13.95 -11.35 9.34
N LEU A 750 -14.15 -10.23 8.64
CA LEU A 750 -15.47 -9.81 8.16
C LEU A 750 -15.92 -10.61 6.92
N PHE A 751 -17.22 -10.84 6.82
CA PHE A 751 -17.89 -11.45 5.67
C PHE A 751 -19.18 -10.69 5.31
N LYS A 752 -19.62 -10.77 4.05
CA LYS A 752 -20.85 -10.08 3.62
C LYS A 752 -22.09 -10.89 3.96
N ILE A 753 -23.00 -10.27 4.70
CA ILE A 753 -24.23 -10.83 5.23
C ILE A 753 -25.34 -10.65 4.19
N GLY A 754 -25.54 -11.67 3.35
CA GLY A 754 -26.53 -11.67 2.27
C GLY A 754 -27.83 -12.42 2.56
N THR A 755 -27.91 -13.14 3.68
CA THR A 755 -29.08 -13.97 4.07
C THR A 755 -29.27 -13.95 5.59
N ILE A 756 -30.46 -14.30 6.07
CA ILE A 756 -30.74 -14.44 7.52
C ILE A 756 -29.86 -15.52 8.18
N ALA A 757 -29.44 -16.56 7.45
CA ALA A 757 -28.48 -17.53 7.96
C ALA A 757 -27.11 -16.89 8.26
N MET A 758 -26.68 -15.92 7.44
CA MET A 758 -25.43 -15.17 7.67
C MET A 758 -25.59 -14.06 8.71
N VAL A 759 -26.82 -13.60 8.99
CA VAL A 759 -27.11 -12.74 10.15
C VAL A 759 -26.93 -13.56 11.43
N GLN A 760 -27.47 -14.78 11.46
CA GLN A 760 -27.30 -15.72 12.55
C GLN A 760 -25.82 -16.07 12.77
N GLU A 761 -25.10 -16.46 11.72
CA GLU A 761 -23.65 -16.72 11.74
C GLU A 761 -22.83 -15.56 12.34
N ALA A 762 -23.15 -14.31 11.97
CA ALA A 762 -22.47 -13.13 12.49
C ALA A 762 -22.77 -12.87 13.98
N ILE A 763 -24.01 -13.05 14.42
CA ILE A 763 -24.42 -12.80 15.81
C ILE A 763 -23.97 -13.94 16.74
N GLU A 764 -24.03 -15.19 16.27
CA GLU A 764 -23.52 -16.35 17.01
C GLU A 764 -22.01 -16.25 17.23
N LEU A 765 -21.24 -15.76 16.24
CA LEU A 765 -19.80 -15.53 16.39
C LEU A 765 -19.46 -14.48 17.45
N ILE A 766 -20.16 -13.34 17.47
CA ILE A 766 -19.94 -12.27 18.46
C ILE A 766 -20.21 -12.80 19.87
N ASN A 767 -21.41 -13.37 20.09
CA ASN A 767 -21.81 -13.87 21.41
C ASN A 767 -20.90 -15.00 21.92
N LEU A 768 -20.49 -15.93 21.05
CA LEU A 768 -19.69 -17.09 21.43
C LEU A 768 -18.26 -16.69 21.83
N GLN A 769 -17.66 -15.68 21.22
CA GLN A 769 -16.30 -15.28 21.54
C GLN A 769 -16.20 -14.42 22.80
N GLY A 770 -17.12 -13.46 23.02
CA GLY A 770 -17.12 -12.61 24.21
C GLY A 770 -17.58 -13.34 25.48
N GLU A 771 -18.88 -13.66 25.54
CA GLU A 771 -19.55 -14.26 26.71
C GLU A 771 -19.38 -15.80 26.78
N GLY A 772 -19.16 -16.48 25.66
CA GLY A 772 -19.13 -17.95 25.59
C GLY A 772 -20.54 -18.56 25.56
N SER A 773 -20.66 -19.84 25.92
CA SER A 773 -21.96 -20.52 25.97
C SER A 773 -22.30 -21.08 27.36
N ASN A 774 -23.58 -21.31 27.61
CA ASN A 774 -24.07 -21.98 28.82
C ASN A 774 -23.75 -23.50 28.87
N VAL A 775 -23.14 -24.06 27.82
CA VAL A 775 -22.71 -25.47 27.73
C VAL A 775 -21.20 -25.63 27.89
N THR A 776 -20.42 -24.73 27.28
CA THR A 776 -18.95 -24.73 27.30
C THR A 776 -18.39 -23.29 27.37
N PRO A 777 -17.30 -23.04 28.13
CA PRO A 777 -16.60 -21.76 28.15
C PRO A 777 -15.71 -21.58 26.90
N GLU A 778 -15.66 -22.58 26.03
CA GLU A 778 -14.85 -22.59 24.82
C GLU A 778 -15.58 -21.93 23.64
N ASP A 779 -14.88 -21.10 22.87
CA ASP A 779 -15.37 -20.54 21.59
C ASP A 779 -14.90 -21.39 20.39
N GLY A 780 -13.74 -22.05 20.52
CA GLY A 780 -13.23 -23.08 19.63
C GLY A 780 -12.61 -24.27 20.41
N PRO A 781 -12.32 -25.42 19.78
CA PRO A 781 -11.83 -26.61 20.49
C PRO A 781 -10.47 -26.41 21.20
N GLY A 782 -10.51 -26.07 22.49
CA GLY A 782 -9.34 -25.72 23.32
C GLY A 782 -9.05 -24.22 23.46
N ASP A 783 -9.82 -23.36 22.80
CA ASP A 783 -9.78 -21.90 22.92
C ASP A 783 -10.95 -21.44 23.82
N LEU A 784 -10.75 -20.38 24.63
CA LEU A 784 -11.72 -19.93 25.64
C LEU A 784 -12.34 -18.58 25.26
N ALA A 785 -13.62 -18.39 25.56
CA ALA A 785 -14.29 -17.09 25.44
C ALA A 785 -13.68 -16.03 26.38
N HIS A 786 -13.80 -14.75 25.99
CA HIS A 786 -13.06 -13.61 26.56
C HIS A 786 -13.20 -13.48 28.08
N TYR A 787 -14.41 -13.67 28.61
CA TYR A 787 -14.67 -13.68 30.04
C TYR A 787 -13.71 -14.60 30.81
N TYR A 788 -13.50 -15.82 30.31
CA TYR A 788 -12.67 -16.83 30.95
C TYR A 788 -11.18 -16.55 30.70
N ARG A 789 -10.80 -16.00 29.54
CA ARG A 789 -9.43 -15.52 29.24
C ARG A 789 -8.99 -14.40 30.20
N PHE A 790 -9.83 -13.38 30.40
CA PHE A 790 -9.61 -12.34 31.41
C PHE A 790 -9.68 -12.90 32.83
N GLY A 791 -10.57 -13.87 33.03
CA GLY A 791 -10.70 -14.66 34.24
C GLY A 791 -9.41 -15.35 34.69
N GLU A 792 -8.61 -15.89 33.77
CA GLU A 792 -7.30 -16.47 34.10
C GLU A 792 -6.35 -15.45 34.72
N ILE A 793 -6.33 -14.23 34.16
CA ILE A 793 -5.49 -13.10 34.61
C ILE A 793 -5.99 -12.58 35.97
N HIS A 794 -7.31 -12.50 36.17
CA HIS A 794 -7.89 -12.09 37.46
C HIS A 794 -7.68 -13.14 38.56
N ASN A 795 -7.71 -14.44 38.23
CA ASN A 795 -7.59 -15.52 39.21
C ASN A 795 -6.15 -16.02 39.41
N GLU A 796 -5.21 -15.59 38.57
CA GLU A 796 -3.80 -16.04 38.51
C GLU A 796 -3.67 -17.56 38.32
N LYS A 797 -4.61 -18.16 37.56
CA LYS A 797 -4.79 -19.61 37.37
C LYS A 797 -5.40 -19.91 36.01
N ARG A 798 -5.04 -21.05 35.42
CA ARG A 798 -5.68 -21.55 34.21
C ARG A 798 -7.13 -21.96 34.48
N PHE A 799 -8.02 -21.74 33.53
CA PHE A 799 -9.40 -22.23 33.58
C PHE A 799 -9.48 -23.56 32.82
N THR A 800 -9.61 -24.67 33.55
CA THR A 800 -9.50 -26.02 32.97
C THR A 800 -10.67 -26.90 33.38
N GLN A 801 -10.98 -27.88 32.54
CA GLN A 801 -11.93 -28.93 32.87
C GLN A 801 -11.29 -29.97 33.79
N ASP A 802 -11.89 -30.22 34.95
CA ASP A 802 -11.47 -31.26 35.89
C ASP A 802 -11.63 -32.66 35.28
N PRO A 803 -10.55 -33.41 34.99
CA PRO A 803 -10.65 -34.71 34.32
C PRO A 803 -11.41 -35.77 35.13
N ALA A 804 -11.57 -35.57 36.45
CA ALA A 804 -12.31 -36.48 37.33
C ALA A 804 -13.82 -36.16 37.43
N THR A 805 -14.27 -34.96 37.04
CA THR A 805 -15.68 -34.54 37.21
C THR A 805 -16.32 -33.88 36.00
N GLY A 806 -15.55 -33.58 34.94
CA GLY A 806 -16.02 -32.88 33.74
C GLY A 806 -16.37 -31.41 33.98
N LYS A 807 -16.09 -30.86 35.17
CA LYS A 807 -16.44 -29.48 35.55
C LYS A 807 -15.27 -28.53 35.34
N TRP A 808 -15.54 -27.42 34.65
CA TRP A 808 -14.60 -26.31 34.54
C TRP A 808 -14.36 -25.64 35.89
N ARG A 809 -13.12 -25.20 36.13
CA ARG A 809 -12.70 -24.40 37.30
C ARG A 809 -11.37 -23.69 37.06
N TYR A 810 -11.08 -22.66 37.86
CA TYR A 810 -9.72 -22.14 37.98
C TYR A 810 -8.86 -23.12 38.77
N ASP A 811 -7.88 -23.74 38.10
CA ASP A 811 -7.06 -24.80 38.69
C ASP A 811 -5.96 -24.24 39.61
N PRO A 812 -5.96 -24.55 40.92
CA PRO A 812 -4.94 -24.06 41.85
C PRO A 812 -3.55 -24.67 41.61
N SER A 813 -3.41 -25.69 40.76
CA SER A 813 -2.14 -26.32 40.39
C SER A 813 -1.51 -25.77 39.10
N ALA A 814 -2.26 -25.03 38.30
CA ALA A 814 -1.81 -24.43 37.03
C ALA A 814 -1.84 -22.89 37.12
N PRO A 815 -0.83 -22.24 37.75
CA PRO A 815 -0.82 -20.80 37.94
C PRO A 815 -0.62 -20.03 36.63
N VAL A 816 -1.22 -18.85 36.55
CA VAL A 816 -1.00 -17.83 35.51
C VAL A 816 -0.35 -16.64 36.18
N LEU A 817 0.89 -16.34 35.80
CA LEU A 817 1.63 -15.22 36.35
C LEU A 817 1.08 -13.90 35.77
N LEU A 818 1.03 -12.85 36.60
CA LEU A 818 0.85 -11.50 36.10
C LEU A 818 2.16 -11.02 35.44
N PRO A 819 2.09 -10.34 34.29
CA PRO A 819 3.29 -9.78 33.66
C PRO A 819 3.88 -8.63 34.47
N ASP A 820 5.18 -8.36 34.25
CA ASP A 820 5.73 -7.05 34.61
C ASP A 820 5.16 -5.97 33.67
N VAL A 821 4.64 -4.90 34.28
CA VAL A 821 3.97 -3.79 33.61
C VAL A 821 4.67 -2.47 33.91
N TRP A 822 4.51 -1.51 33.00
CA TRP A 822 4.78 -0.10 33.29
C TRP A 822 3.78 0.43 34.32
N ASP A 823 4.23 1.35 35.18
CA ASP A 823 3.43 1.90 36.28
C ASP A 823 2.47 3.00 35.80
N MET A 824 1.69 2.73 34.75
CA MET A 824 0.78 3.70 34.14
C MET A 824 -0.31 4.12 35.12
N ALA A 825 -0.46 5.43 35.30
CA ALA A 825 -1.51 6.04 36.10
C ALA A 825 -2.89 5.79 35.48
N ASN A 826 -3.95 5.85 36.30
CA ASN A 826 -5.32 5.90 35.78
C ASN A 826 -5.52 7.22 35.01
N ILE A 827 -6.16 7.16 33.84
CA ILE A 827 -6.52 8.37 33.08
C ILE A 827 -7.64 9.13 33.81
N PRO A 828 -7.51 10.44 34.04
CA PRO A 828 -8.56 11.24 34.68
C PRO A 828 -9.76 11.47 33.74
N ALA A 829 -10.92 11.79 34.31
CA ALA A 829 -12.14 12.10 33.54
C ALA A 829 -11.93 13.32 32.63
N GLY A 830 -12.00 13.10 31.31
CA GLY A 830 -11.69 14.12 30.30
C GLY A 830 -10.23 14.14 29.82
N GLY A 831 -9.41 13.17 30.24
CA GLY A 831 -7.98 13.10 29.95
C GLY A 831 -7.17 14.21 30.65
N TYR A 832 -5.86 14.24 30.41
CA TYR A 832 -4.96 15.21 31.04
C TYR A 832 -5.18 16.64 30.53
N LEU A 833 -4.90 17.64 31.37
CA LEU A 833 -4.80 19.06 31.00
C LEU A 833 -3.33 19.47 30.82
N GLN A 834 -3.05 20.51 30.03
CA GLN A 834 -1.67 20.92 29.74
C GLN A 834 -0.90 21.34 31.00
N ALA A 835 -1.60 21.89 32.00
CA ALA A 835 -1.03 22.24 33.29
C ALA A 835 -0.56 21.00 34.10
N ASP A 836 -1.14 19.82 33.83
CA ASP A 836 -0.77 18.55 34.46
C ASP A 836 0.35 17.82 33.69
N VAL A 837 0.73 18.32 32.50
CA VAL A 837 1.74 17.75 31.61
C VAL A 837 2.74 18.84 31.20
N PRO A 838 3.61 19.30 32.12
CA PRO A 838 4.54 20.41 31.87
C PRO A 838 5.67 20.08 30.88
N ASP A 839 5.90 18.80 30.60
CA ASP A 839 6.75 18.39 29.47
C ASP A 839 5.95 18.42 28.17
N LEU A 840 6.30 19.35 27.27
CA LEU A 840 5.59 19.55 26.02
C LEU A 840 5.68 18.34 25.09
N ALA A 841 6.80 17.60 25.07
CA ALA A 841 6.92 16.39 24.24
C ALA A 841 5.91 15.30 24.67
N THR A 842 5.69 15.13 25.97
CA THR A 842 4.63 14.26 26.50
C THR A 842 3.23 14.77 26.18
N TRP A 843 3.00 16.08 26.28
CA TRP A 843 1.71 16.69 25.94
C TRP A 843 1.37 16.51 24.45
N ASP A 844 2.35 16.69 23.58
CA ASP A 844 2.22 16.54 22.13
C ASP A 844 2.02 15.07 21.73
N LEU A 845 2.61 14.10 22.45
CA LEU A 845 2.31 12.68 22.29
C LEU A 845 0.86 12.33 22.68
N ILE A 846 0.34 12.90 23.76
CA ILE A 846 -1.08 12.74 24.15
C ILE A 846 -1.99 13.32 23.05
N HIS A 847 -1.66 14.50 22.50
CA HIS A 847 -2.43 15.13 21.43
C HIS A 847 -2.36 14.37 20.12
N THR A 848 -1.18 13.82 19.81
CA THR A 848 -0.98 12.94 18.65
C THR A 848 -1.90 11.73 18.77
N LEU A 849 -1.92 11.04 19.92
CA LEU A 849 -2.76 9.85 20.11
C LEU A 849 -4.26 10.18 20.04
N ASP A 850 -4.71 11.28 20.65
CA ASP A 850 -6.10 11.73 20.56
C ASP A 850 -6.49 12.05 19.09
N GLN A 851 -5.61 12.70 18.33
CA GLN A 851 -5.82 12.95 16.90
C GLN A 851 -5.84 11.66 16.07
N ARG A 852 -4.95 10.69 16.35
CA ARG A 852 -4.90 9.37 15.70
C ARG A 852 -6.19 8.58 15.92
N TYR A 853 -6.68 8.53 17.16
CA TYR A 853 -7.98 7.92 17.49
C TYR A 853 -9.12 8.58 16.70
N SER A 854 -9.08 9.92 16.59
CA SER A 854 -10.09 10.68 15.85
C SER A 854 -10.06 10.39 14.35
N SER A 855 -8.88 10.22 13.76
CA SER A 855 -8.74 9.78 12.37
C SER A 855 -9.17 8.35 12.16
N MET A 856 -8.83 7.42 13.05
CA MET A 856 -9.31 6.04 13.03
C MET A 856 -10.84 6.01 12.96
N LEU A 857 -11.55 6.77 13.81
CA LEU A 857 -13.01 6.86 13.79
C LEU A 857 -13.57 7.41 12.46
N ARG A 858 -12.94 8.44 11.88
CA ARG A 858 -13.32 8.97 10.55
C ARG A 858 -13.11 7.94 9.43
N PHE A 859 -12.02 7.17 9.48
CA PHE A 859 -11.72 6.12 8.50
C PHE A 859 -12.66 4.91 8.61
N LEU A 860 -12.98 4.47 9.84
CA LEU A 860 -14.01 3.45 10.06
C LEU A 860 -15.37 3.91 9.53
N GLU A 861 -15.79 5.16 9.80
CA GLU A 861 -17.05 5.71 9.27
C GLU A 861 -17.06 5.72 7.74
N ALA A 862 -15.97 6.16 7.12
CA ALA A 862 -15.81 6.15 5.67
C ALA A 862 -15.86 4.74 5.05
N ALA A 863 -15.37 3.70 5.74
CA ALA A 863 -15.34 2.34 5.24
C ALA A 863 -16.75 1.79 4.97
N TRP A 864 -17.66 1.91 5.95
CA TRP A 864 -19.07 1.49 5.80
C TRP A 864 -19.98 2.56 5.19
N LEU A 865 -19.55 3.82 5.10
CA LEU A 865 -20.23 4.81 4.26
C LEU A 865 -20.05 4.52 2.76
N ASN A 866 -18.90 3.96 2.34
CA ASN A 866 -18.54 3.77 0.93
C ASN A 866 -18.46 2.30 0.46
N GLY A 867 -18.40 1.33 1.37
CA GLY A 867 -18.11 -0.07 1.02
C GLY A 867 -16.64 -0.33 0.69
N ASP A 868 -15.75 0.52 1.20
CA ASP A 868 -14.35 0.56 0.84
C ASP A 868 -13.48 -0.09 1.91
N ALA A 869 -12.77 -1.16 1.52
CA ALA A 869 -11.78 -1.79 2.38
C ALA A 869 -10.53 -0.92 2.59
N SER A 870 -10.20 0.02 1.70
CA SER A 870 -9.00 0.87 1.87
C SER A 870 -9.14 1.79 3.08
N SER A 871 -10.33 2.32 3.34
CA SER A 871 -10.67 3.09 4.53
C SER A 871 -10.60 2.24 5.80
N LEU A 872 -10.96 0.96 5.75
CA LEU A 872 -10.76 0.02 6.87
C LEU A 872 -9.26 -0.24 7.14
N PHE A 873 -8.43 -0.29 6.10
CA PHE A 873 -6.97 -0.39 6.27
C PHE A 873 -6.35 0.90 6.82
N SER A 874 -6.74 2.10 6.34
CA SER A 874 -6.28 3.38 6.95
C SER A 874 -6.66 3.48 8.44
N ALA A 875 -7.81 2.92 8.86
CA ALA A 875 -8.16 2.83 10.27
C ALA A 875 -7.22 1.90 11.07
N LEU A 876 -6.82 0.76 10.50
CA LEU A 876 -5.82 -0.13 11.11
C LEU A 876 -4.44 0.53 11.21
N ASP A 877 -4.03 1.29 10.20
CA ASP A 877 -2.74 1.99 10.21
C ASP A 877 -2.70 3.06 11.33
N GLU A 878 -3.76 3.86 11.49
CA GLU A 878 -3.87 4.80 12.62
C GLU A 878 -3.87 4.08 13.99
N MET A 879 -4.39 2.85 14.06
CA MET A 879 -4.35 2.00 15.27
C MET A 879 -2.93 1.49 15.58
N VAL A 880 -2.13 1.17 14.56
CA VAL A 880 -0.70 0.80 14.73
C VAL A 880 0.12 2.01 15.19
N GLU A 881 -0.10 3.19 14.58
CA GLU A 881 0.58 4.44 14.94
C GLU A 881 0.20 4.93 16.36
N MET A 882 -1.07 4.78 16.78
CA MET A 882 -1.46 4.94 18.20
C MET A 882 -0.62 4.04 19.12
N GLY A 883 -0.32 2.83 18.68
CA GLY A 883 0.48 1.86 19.44
C GLY A 883 1.90 2.31 19.71
N ALA A 884 2.53 3.06 18.80
CA ALA A 884 3.85 3.65 19.03
C ALA A 884 3.78 4.74 20.12
N ALA A 885 2.88 5.72 19.94
CA ALA A 885 2.72 6.83 20.89
C ALA A 885 2.31 6.34 22.30
N ALA A 886 1.40 5.37 22.40
CA ALA A 886 1.00 4.77 23.66
C ALA A 886 2.15 4.01 24.33
N SER A 887 2.90 3.21 23.56
CA SER A 887 4.05 2.46 24.08
C SER A 887 5.19 3.37 24.56
N GLU A 888 5.30 4.60 24.05
CA GLU A 888 6.18 5.62 24.62
C GLU A 888 5.58 6.26 25.88
N LEU A 889 4.31 6.69 25.85
CA LEU A 889 3.64 7.36 26.97
C LEU A 889 3.70 6.55 28.27
N VAL A 890 3.46 5.23 28.21
CA VAL A 890 3.51 4.34 29.37
C VAL A 890 4.90 4.29 30.03
N THR A 891 5.97 4.73 29.37
CA THR A 891 7.32 4.82 29.96
C THR A 891 7.58 6.14 30.69
N LYS A 892 6.82 7.20 30.40
CA LYS A 892 7.11 8.56 30.85
C LYS A 892 6.51 8.84 32.24
N PRO A 893 7.32 9.16 33.28
CA PRO A 893 6.82 9.46 34.62
C PRO A 893 6.10 10.81 34.68
N ARG A 894 5.03 10.86 35.48
CA ARG A 894 4.30 12.09 35.75
C ARG A 894 5.08 13.03 36.67
N SER A 895 4.90 14.34 36.48
CA SER A 895 5.56 15.36 37.32
C SER A 895 5.04 15.42 38.76
N ASP A 896 3.89 14.81 39.06
CA ASP A 896 3.35 14.64 40.41
C ASP A 896 3.81 13.33 41.08
N GLY A 897 4.53 12.46 40.37
CA GLY A 897 4.97 11.15 40.86
C GLY A 897 3.87 10.08 40.95
N ALA A 898 2.66 10.33 40.43
CA ALA A 898 1.52 9.41 40.51
C ALA A 898 1.54 8.28 39.46
N GLY A 899 2.73 7.74 39.16
CA GLY A 899 2.97 6.78 38.06
C GLY A 899 3.33 7.45 36.74
N ASN A 900 3.11 6.75 35.63
CA ASN A 900 3.44 7.16 34.27
C ASN A 900 2.19 7.65 33.49
N TYR A 901 2.37 8.41 32.40
CA TYR A 901 1.28 8.84 31.53
C TYR A 901 0.73 7.69 30.66
N GLY A 902 -0.44 7.88 30.05
CA GLY A 902 -1.07 6.88 29.18
C GLY A 902 -1.99 7.47 28.10
N PRO A 903 -2.55 6.63 27.23
CA PRO A 903 -3.42 7.04 26.14
C PRO A 903 -4.76 7.59 26.65
N CYS A 904 -5.24 8.71 26.10
CA CYS A 904 -6.49 9.34 26.53
C CYS A 904 -7.71 9.02 25.64
N PHE A 905 -7.49 8.64 24.37
CA PHE A 905 -8.55 8.31 23.39
C PHE A 905 -9.67 9.36 23.32
N ARG A 906 -9.32 10.66 23.30
CA ARG A 906 -10.29 11.74 23.19
C ARG A 906 -10.56 12.05 21.72
N TYR A 907 -11.83 12.24 21.38
CA TYR A 907 -12.19 12.71 20.05
C TYR A 907 -11.89 14.21 19.88
N VAL A 908 -11.19 14.52 18.80
CA VAL A 908 -10.83 15.84 18.30
C VAL A 908 -11.51 15.99 16.92
N PRO A 909 -12.59 16.79 16.82
CA PRO A 909 -13.35 16.97 15.58
C PRO A 909 -12.49 17.38 14.38
#